data_AF-A0A4R9QA01-F1
#
_entry.id   AF-A0A4R9QA01-F1
#
_cell.length_a   1.000
_cell.length_b   1.000
_cell.length_c   1.000
_cell.angle_alpha   90.00
_cell.angle_beta   90.00
_cell.angle_gamma   90.00
#
_symmetry.space_group_name_H-M   'P 1'
#
loop_
_entity.id
_entity.type
_entity.pdbx_description
1 polymer ?
#
loop_
_entity_poly.entity_id
_entity_poly.type
_entity_poly.pdbx_seq_one_letter_code
_entity_poly.pdbx_strand_id
1 'polypeptide(L)'
;MAAKGLLVKVRGDGAGLAAQGRSLGIGGIQAEPILTLPPDYGANLGAAEGRGATWLRVSTTATSSDNPWDDAHKFVSRGGGLAAAGAEVLAVEPDIDQPWAYKNGSGDRGMAASASPACTFDDQDSRGGQAVVGDGVAWNAGPNFSQFAAARARVGAKQTNITIAHLDTGFDPGHCTLPVGLLATKQRNFVDDGTGPNNATDHAPAGTLTSNRGHGTGTLSLLAGNKLDGTSPNWPGFTDFVGGSPLAKILPVRIANWVVRLTTGTMVQGIDYARQQGAQVLSMSMGGLTSQALVDAVNLAYDHGLVMVTAAGNNVTVTPRSIVYPARYNRVLAACGVMGDGRAYSGLDLGTMQGNYGPPSKMKTALGAYTPNVPWAEIDCAKVVDMDGNGTSAATPQIAAAAALWLAEHWDVVKTYSQPWMRIEAVRFALFSAALKSTAAMGKAETAEKIGQGVLRADAALAVMPRPENKLTKLPPAKYSWDWLDFITGSNSLAPVAPQQRKMLALELTQMAQLYPSVDLAIADPDADPKAISAAARNRYLEAALDEGNPSKPLRTFLEGVLARLGAKAAAAATPPKAAAVPIKRKPPHPLPPPNRQLRIYALDPSIAKQLDSVSVFQATISVPWDDDPSSGRALLPGPIGEYLEVVDIDPASNRVYDPVDLNDKTLLAQDGLPPSEGNPKFHQQMVYAVAMTTIGHFERALGRRALWAPHYAGGDGRSRGMEVKALEVPRLRIYPHALRAGNAYYSPDKKALLFGYFPAESKDGDVTTPGTTVFSCLSSDIIAHEMSHALLDGLHRHFEEASNPDVPAFHEAFADIVALFQHFTLRELVSFGIARGGGKISAETLLSGIAAQFGEGSGRSGPLRDYVKDPFDYAKTFEPHDRGSILVFAVYQAFLAIVDRRTSDLIKLATGGTGVLPAGSLHPSLVERLTDEVAKIAEQMLRMCIRALDYCPAVDITFGEYLRALITADIDAFPDDPLHYRLAFMESFRKRKLLPRDVRTVSEETLAWNAPEEAKPSWLRAAISKIDLGWNQKLKRSDIFTLNEKNRRALWREMHRAFAANPDDYKQFGLLPDLPRYNKNGGVQHRVAKGETTFDIPSVRPTRRIEQDGSFRTEVIAVIQQRVPIGLDGTPKLDGVKPGENFVWFRGGATIIIDPRQDQEEIRYSIIKNSGSRERQKRQAETATANYLSPLRALYFGKGVSEPFAMLHASEGDDDHA
;
A
#
# COMPACT_ATOMS: atom_id res chain seq x y z
N MET A 1 -12.49 14.80 -9.32
CA MET A 1 -13.83 14.42 -9.81
C MET A 1 -13.79 14.43 -11.33
N ALA A 2 -14.26 13.38 -11.98
CA ALA A 2 -14.49 13.37 -13.43
C ALA A 2 -16.00 13.51 -13.69
N ALA A 3 -16.40 14.15 -14.80
CA ALA A 3 -17.79 14.23 -15.21
C ALA A 3 -17.94 13.69 -16.63
N LYS A 4 -19.03 12.96 -16.90
CA LYS A 4 -19.33 12.42 -18.24
C LYS A 4 -19.96 13.45 -19.18
N GLY A 5 -20.36 14.60 -18.65
CA GLY A 5 -20.98 15.69 -19.40
C GLY A 5 -21.69 16.67 -18.47
N LEU A 6 -22.62 17.44 -19.04
CA LEU A 6 -23.50 18.34 -18.29
C LEU A 6 -24.95 17.82 -18.34
N LEU A 7 -25.68 17.96 -17.23
CA LEU A 7 -27.13 17.83 -17.19
C LEU A 7 -27.74 19.22 -17.33
N VAL A 8 -28.59 19.38 -18.34
CA VAL A 8 -29.20 20.66 -18.70
C VAL A 8 -30.72 20.53 -18.73
N LYS A 9 -31.41 21.29 -17.89
CA LYS A 9 -32.88 21.37 -17.90
C LYS A 9 -33.32 22.46 -18.86
N VAL A 10 -34.17 22.12 -19.82
CA VAL A 10 -34.78 23.07 -20.78
C VAL A 10 -36.30 23.08 -20.65
N ARG A 11 -36.94 24.20 -20.97
CA ARG A 11 -38.41 24.29 -21.06
C ARG A 11 -38.89 23.57 -22.33
N GLY A 12 -39.99 22.83 -22.26
CA GLY A 12 -40.51 22.04 -23.38
C GLY A 12 -40.08 20.56 -23.37
N ASP A 13 -40.43 19.87 -24.46
CA ASP A 13 -40.14 18.46 -24.71
C ASP A 13 -38.68 18.17 -25.13
N GLY A 14 -37.89 19.22 -25.41
CA GLY A 14 -36.51 19.12 -25.87
C GLY A 14 -36.35 18.49 -27.26
N ALA A 15 -37.44 18.16 -27.96
CA ALA A 15 -37.44 17.37 -29.19
C ALA A 15 -36.77 18.11 -30.36
N GLY A 16 -36.94 19.43 -30.44
CA GLY A 16 -36.27 20.28 -31.43
C GLY A 16 -34.73 20.26 -31.31
N LEU A 17 -34.20 20.14 -30.09
CA LEU A 17 -32.76 20.11 -29.81
C LEU A 17 -32.16 18.71 -30.02
N ALA A 18 -32.89 17.66 -29.64
CA ALA A 18 -32.48 16.27 -29.84
C ALA A 18 -32.56 15.85 -31.33
N ALA A 19 -33.54 16.35 -32.09
CA ALA A 19 -33.71 16.05 -33.50
C ALA A 19 -32.77 16.86 -34.42
N GLN A 20 -32.49 18.13 -34.10
CA GLN A 20 -31.56 18.97 -34.87
C GLN A 20 -30.08 18.72 -34.57
N GLY A 21 -29.74 18.05 -33.46
CA GLY A 21 -28.37 17.65 -33.14
C GLY A 21 -27.73 16.67 -34.15
N ARG A 22 -28.54 16.05 -35.03
CA ARG A 22 -28.04 15.29 -36.19
C ARG A 22 -27.88 16.13 -37.46
N SER A 23 -28.52 17.30 -37.58
CA SER A 23 -28.64 18.02 -38.86
C SER A 23 -28.18 19.48 -38.87
N LEU A 24 -27.88 20.09 -37.72
CA LEU A 24 -27.28 21.42 -37.65
C LEU A 24 -25.90 21.30 -37.02
N GLY A 25 -24.87 21.40 -37.85
CA GLY A 25 -23.45 21.44 -37.50
C GLY A 25 -23.05 22.66 -36.68
N ILE A 26 -23.71 22.89 -35.54
CA ILE A 26 -23.33 23.87 -34.54
C ILE A 26 -22.51 23.11 -33.48
N GLY A 27 -21.26 22.80 -33.84
CA GLY A 27 -20.19 22.56 -32.86
C GLY A 27 -20.17 21.26 -32.07
N GLY A 28 -20.59 20.11 -32.63
CA GLY A 28 -20.22 18.79 -32.08
C GLY A 28 -20.79 18.44 -30.70
N ILE A 29 -22.01 18.91 -30.37
CA ILE A 29 -22.70 18.61 -29.11
C ILE A 29 -23.72 17.48 -29.33
N GLN A 30 -23.63 16.36 -28.61
CA GLN A 30 -24.69 15.34 -28.56
C GLN A 30 -25.55 15.53 -27.31
N ALA A 31 -26.88 15.49 -27.46
CA ALA A 31 -27.85 15.67 -26.38
C ALA A 31 -28.81 14.47 -26.28
N GLU A 32 -28.97 13.92 -25.08
CA GLU A 32 -29.83 12.77 -24.77
C GLU A 32 -30.87 13.15 -23.70
N PRO A 33 -32.18 13.00 -23.94
CA PRO A 33 -33.20 13.18 -22.89
C PRO A 33 -33.07 12.12 -21.78
N ILE A 34 -32.99 12.57 -20.53
CA ILE A 34 -32.86 11.68 -19.36
C ILE A 34 -34.07 11.72 -18.42
N LEU A 35 -34.86 12.80 -18.43
CA LEU A 35 -36.10 12.95 -17.64
C LEU A 35 -36.99 14.02 -18.26
N THR A 36 -38.28 13.73 -18.44
CA THR A 36 -39.29 14.69 -18.90
C THR A 36 -40.30 14.98 -17.80
N LEU A 37 -40.53 16.26 -17.54
CA LEU A 37 -41.42 16.78 -16.51
C LEU A 37 -42.70 17.34 -17.15
N PRO A 38 -43.88 16.98 -16.61
CA PRO A 38 -45.14 17.45 -17.15
C PRO A 38 -45.34 18.97 -16.94
N PRO A 39 -46.18 19.62 -17.76
CA PRO A 39 -46.63 21.01 -17.61
C PRO A 39 -46.90 21.51 -16.19
N ASP A 40 -47.60 20.69 -15.40
CA ASP A 40 -48.10 21.07 -14.07
C ASP A 40 -47.11 20.77 -12.94
N TYR A 41 -45.91 20.28 -13.29
CA TYR A 41 -44.91 19.87 -12.34
C TYR A 41 -44.33 21.07 -11.57
N GLY A 42 -44.68 21.20 -10.28
CA GLY A 42 -44.24 22.28 -9.40
C GLY A 42 -45.11 23.55 -9.45
N ALA A 43 -46.25 23.52 -10.16
CA ALA A 43 -47.20 24.64 -10.14
C ALA A 43 -48.00 24.65 -8.83
N ASN A 44 -47.96 25.77 -8.09
CA ASN A 44 -49.04 26.11 -7.18
C ASN A 44 -50.31 26.30 -8.03
N LEU A 45 -51.43 25.74 -7.58
CA LEU A 45 -52.77 25.94 -8.16
C LEU A 45 -52.99 27.45 -8.41
N GLY A 46 -52.80 27.92 -9.65
CA GLY A 46 -52.94 29.34 -10.02
C GLY A 46 -51.96 29.92 -11.05
N ALA A 47 -50.95 29.20 -11.55
CA ALA A 47 -50.06 29.69 -12.61
C ALA A 47 -50.40 29.11 -13.99
N ALA A 48 -50.42 29.96 -15.02
CA ALA A 48 -50.84 29.68 -16.39
C ALA A 48 -50.13 28.49 -17.06
N GLU A 49 -50.82 27.85 -18.03
CA GLU A 49 -50.43 26.66 -18.81
C GLU A 49 -48.93 26.65 -19.20
N GLY A 50 -48.14 25.85 -18.48
CA GLY A 50 -46.70 25.72 -18.70
C GLY A 50 -46.35 24.69 -19.77
N ARG A 51 -45.32 24.93 -20.59
CA ARG A 51 -44.88 24.00 -21.65
C ARG A 51 -44.09 22.76 -21.15
N GLY A 52 -44.17 22.38 -19.86
CA GLY A 52 -43.34 21.31 -19.28
C GLY A 52 -41.83 21.61 -19.32
N ALA A 53 -41.00 20.65 -18.91
CA ALA A 53 -39.54 20.78 -18.97
C ALA A 53 -38.84 19.43 -19.16
N THR A 54 -37.65 19.41 -19.73
CA THR A 54 -36.88 18.18 -19.99
C THR A 54 -35.43 18.36 -19.56
N TRP A 55 -34.89 17.36 -18.85
CA TRP A 55 -33.46 17.24 -18.57
C TRP A 55 -32.77 16.49 -19.72
N LEU A 56 -31.70 17.09 -20.23
CA LEU A 56 -30.85 16.55 -21.27
C LEU A 56 -29.45 16.28 -20.69
N ARG A 57 -28.88 15.11 -20.95
CA ARG A 57 -27.44 14.87 -20.82
C ARG A 57 -26.76 15.38 -22.08
N VAL A 58 -25.77 16.26 -21.93
CA VAL A 58 -25.06 16.93 -23.01
C VAL A 58 -23.58 16.59 -22.93
N SER A 59 -23.02 15.97 -23.97
CA SER A 59 -21.58 15.72 -24.08
C SER A 59 -20.90 16.88 -24.82
N THR A 60 -19.82 17.40 -24.24
CA THR A 60 -19.02 18.49 -24.82
C THR A 60 -17.69 17.93 -25.33
N THR A 61 -17.28 18.32 -26.53
CA THR A 61 -15.98 17.95 -27.14
C THR A 61 -14.80 18.75 -26.58
N ALA A 62 -15.04 19.62 -25.58
CA ALA A 62 -14.02 20.49 -25.00
C ALA A 62 -13.20 19.76 -23.92
N THR A 63 -11.89 20.04 -23.87
CA THR A 63 -10.98 19.57 -22.83
C THR A 63 -11.54 19.83 -21.43
N SER A 64 -11.71 18.75 -20.65
CA SER A 64 -12.28 18.78 -19.30
C SER A 64 -11.52 19.77 -18.41
N SER A 65 -12.24 20.67 -17.75
CA SER A 65 -11.64 21.53 -16.72
C SER A 65 -11.27 20.74 -15.46
N ASP A 66 -10.35 21.29 -14.64
CA ASP A 66 -9.91 20.66 -13.37
C ASP A 66 -11.05 20.49 -12.35
N ASN A 67 -12.14 21.27 -12.47
CA ASN A 67 -13.36 21.16 -11.66
C ASN A 67 -14.62 21.16 -12.56
N PRO A 68 -15.43 20.07 -12.59
CA PRO A 68 -16.62 19.96 -13.45
C PRO A 68 -17.64 21.11 -13.34
N TRP A 69 -17.73 21.78 -12.18
CA TRP A 69 -18.61 22.93 -11.98
C TRP A 69 -18.17 24.16 -12.78
N ASP A 70 -16.89 24.31 -13.10
CA ASP A 70 -16.41 25.40 -13.96
C ASP A 70 -17.03 25.32 -15.35
N ASP A 71 -17.25 24.10 -15.88
CA ASP A 71 -17.84 23.92 -17.21
C ASP A 71 -19.34 24.16 -17.22
N ALA A 72 -20.04 23.77 -16.14
CA ALA A 72 -21.45 24.11 -15.93
C ALA A 72 -21.65 25.63 -15.86
N HIS A 73 -20.81 26.34 -15.10
CA HIS A 73 -20.87 27.80 -14.99
C HIS A 73 -20.52 28.53 -16.29
N LYS A 74 -19.50 28.06 -17.03
CA LYS A 74 -19.17 28.60 -18.37
C LYS A 74 -20.31 28.41 -19.36
N PHE A 75 -21.01 27.28 -19.29
CA PHE A 75 -22.16 27.01 -20.16
C PHE A 75 -23.24 28.07 -19.98
N VAL A 76 -23.58 28.41 -18.72
CA VAL A 76 -24.55 29.48 -18.40
C VAL A 76 -24.02 30.86 -18.81
N SER A 77 -22.76 31.19 -18.50
CA SER A 77 -22.21 32.53 -18.75
C SER A 77 -22.04 32.89 -20.23
N ARG A 78 -21.83 31.90 -21.11
CA ARG A 78 -21.74 32.10 -22.56
C ARG A 78 -23.11 32.15 -23.25
N GLY A 79 -24.20 32.11 -22.47
CA GLY A 79 -25.56 32.05 -22.98
C GLY A 79 -25.98 30.67 -23.47
N GLY A 80 -25.20 29.60 -23.25
CA GLY A 80 -25.50 28.21 -23.64
C GLY A 80 -25.68 27.99 -25.14
N GLY A 81 -24.97 27.03 -25.74
CA GLY A 81 -25.15 26.70 -27.18
C GLY A 81 -26.61 26.38 -27.56
N LEU A 82 -27.44 25.98 -26.58
CA LEU A 82 -28.87 25.68 -26.72
C LEU A 82 -29.77 26.94 -26.77
N ALA A 83 -29.36 28.09 -26.20
CA ALA A 83 -30.17 29.32 -26.31
C ALA A 83 -30.11 29.92 -27.72
N ALA A 84 -29.00 29.69 -28.45
CA ALA A 84 -28.90 29.99 -29.89
C ALA A 84 -29.90 29.19 -30.74
N ALA A 85 -30.40 28.05 -30.22
CA ALA A 85 -31.44 27.23 -30.83
C ALA A 85 -32.85 27.53 -30.28
N GLY A 86 -33.04 28.65 -29.55
CA GLY A 86 -34.34 29.10 -29.05
C GLY A 86 -34.86 28.37 -27.81
N ALA A 87 -34.02 27.57 -27.14
CA ALA A 87 -34.40 26.83 -25.94
C ALA A 87 -34.12 27.61 -24.66
N GLU A 88 -35.12 27.69 -23.77
CA GLU A 88 -34.97 28.33 -22.46
C GLU A 88 -34.36 27.35 -21.45
N VAL A 89 -33.14 27.64 -20.99
CA VAL A 89 -32.42 26.83 -20.00
C VAL A 89 -32.87 27.19 -18.58
N LEU A 90 -33.36 26.20 -17.84
CA LEU A 90 -33.90 26.35 -16.48
C LEU A 90 -32.89 25.97 -15.38
N ALA A 91 -31.98 25.03 -15.66
CA ALA A 91 -30.96 24.55 -14.73
C ALA A 91 -29.79 23.88 -15.46
N VAL A 92 -28.60 23.92 -14.87
CA VAL A 92 -27.37 23.29 -15.39
C VAL A 92 -26.56 22.76 -14.22
N GLU A 93 -26.11 21.51 -14.30
CA GLU A 93 -25.24 20.87 -13.31
C GLU A 93 -24.31 19.84 -13.99
N PRO A 94 -23.14 19.51 -13.41
CA PRO A 94 -22.27 18.46 -13.95
C PRO A 94 -22.84 17.04 -13.70
N ASP A 95 -22.71 16.15 -14.68
CA ASP A 95 -22.98 14.70 -14.51
C ASP A 95 -21.73 14.01 -13.95
N ILE A 96 -21.47 14.23 -12.65
CA ILE A 96 -20.28 13.75 -11.94
C ILE A 96 -20.30 12.22 -11.85
N ASP A 97 -19.17 11.59 -12.21
CA ASP A 97 -18.92 10.16 -11.97
C ASP A 97 -18.44 9.96 -10.54
N GLN A 98 -19.10 9.08 -9.81
CA GLN A 98 -18.99 9.02 -8.35
C GLN A 98 -18.27 7.75 -7.90
N PRO A 99 -17.01 7.86 -7.43
CA PRO A 99 -16.27 6.72 -6.90
C PRO A 99 -16.69 6.40 -5.48
N TRP A 100 -17.48 5.34 -5.30
CA TRP A 100 -17.71 4.73 -4.00
C TRP A 100 -16.70 3.62 -3.72
N ALA A 101 -15.88 3.75 -2.67
CA ALA A 101 -14.99 2.68 -2.25
C ALA A 101 -15.81 1.59 -1.53
N TYR A 102 -16.30 0.61 -2.28
CA TYR A 102 -16.79 -0.65 -1.71
C TYR A 102 -15.63 -1.64 -1.73
N LYS A 103 -15.13 -2.01 -0.55
CA LYS A 103 -14.29 -3.20 -0.38
C LYS A 103 -15.17 -4.24 0.28
N ASN A 104 -15.50 -5.30 -0.42
CA ASN A 104 -16.13 -6.43 0.23
C ASN A 104 -15.09 -7.10 1.14
N GLY A 105 -15.45 -7.32 2.40
CA GLY A 105 -14.58 -8.01 3.39
C GLY A 105 -14.52 -9.52 3.17
N SER A 106 -15.44 -10.04 2.37
CA SER A 106 -15.38 -11.37 1.77
C SER A 106 -14.78 -11.28 0.38
N GLY A 107 -13.85 -12.19 0.11
CA GLY A 107 -12.99 -12.12 -1.05
C GLY A 107 -13.78 -12.27 -2.34
N ASP A 108 -13.89 -11.21 -3.11
CA ASP A 108 -14.14 -11.37 -4.54
C ASP A 108 -12.94 -12.15 -5.10
N ARG A 109 -13.18 -13.40 -5.51
CA ARG A 109 -12.23 -14.30 -6.17
C ARG A 109 -11.90 -13.72 -7.53
N GLY A 110 -10.98 -12.79 -7.47
CA GLY A 110 -10.78 -11.85 -8.53
C GLY A 110 -9.32 -11.44 -8.61
N MET A 111 -8.40 -12.39 -8.48
CA MET A 111 -7.00 -12.31 -8.91
C MET A 111 -6.42 -13.73 -8.93
N ALA A 112 -7.01 -14.59 -9.77
CA ALA A 112 -6.34 -15.75 -10.34
C ALA A 112 -6.57 -15.69 -11.85
N ALA A 113 -5.60 -15.14 -12.59
CA ALA A 113 -5.55 -15.33 -14.03
C ALA A 113 -5.14 -16.79 -14.32
N SER A 114 -6.06 -17.73 -14.07
CA SER A 114 -6.14 -19.12 -14.57
C SER A 114 -6.94 -20.05 -13.64
N ALA A 115 -8.13 -19.66 -13.17
CA ALA A 115 -9.14 -20.63 -12.74
C ALA A 115 -10.53 -20.00 -12.82
N SER A 116 -11.51 -20.75 -13.31
CA SER A 116 -12.94 -20.42 -13.11
C SER A 116 -13.18 -20.12 -11.62
N PRO A 117 -14.11 -19.19 -11.27
CA PRO A 117 -14.44 -18.93 -9.88
C PRO A 117 -14.75 -20.26 -9.22
N ALA A 118 -13.97 -20.62 -8.21
CA ALA A 118 -14.35 -21.76 -7.38
C ALA A 118 -15.67 -21.33 -6.72
N CYS A 119 -16.76 -22.02 -7.01
CA CYS A 119 -18.06 -21.71 -6.43
C CYS A 119 -18.11 -22.28 -5.02
N THR A 120 -17.49 -21.60 -4.06
CA THR A 120 -17.44 -22.04 -2.67
C THR A 120 -18.17 -21.06 -1.80
N PHE A 121 -19.06 -21.59 -0.99
CA PHE A 121 -19.79 -20.84 0.02
C PHE A 121 -18.86 -20.15 1.02
N ASP A 122 -19.05 -18.84 1.18
CA ASP A 122 -18.49 -18.02 2.25
C ASP A 122 -19.51 -17.90 3.40
N ASP A 123 -19.08 -18.25 4.61
CA ASP A 123 -19.91 -18.18 5.82
C ASP A 123 -19.91 -16.77 6.44
N GLN A 124 -20.71 -16.58 7.49
CA GLN A 124 -20.79 -15.33 8.24
C GLN A 124 -19.40 -14.87 8.75
N ASP A 125 -19.12 -13.58 8.61
CA ASP A 125 -17.85 -12.97 9.03
C ASP A 125 -17.96 -12.31 10.41
N SER A 126 -17.21 -12.83 11.39
CA SER A 126 -17.12 -12.26 12.74
C SER A 126 -16.01 -11.22 12.90
N ARG A 127 -15.18 -10.97 11.88
CA ARG A 127 -14.03 -10.06 11.98
C ARG A 127 -14.49 -8.62 12.19
N GLY A 128 -13.66 -7.86 12.90
CA GLY A 128 -13.90 -6.43 13.14
C GLY A 128 -15.05 -6.11 14.11
N GLY A 129 -15.52 -7.11 14.87
CA GLY A 129 -16.62 -6.96 15.82
C GLY A 129 -18.03 -7.10 15.23
N GLN A 130 -18.13 -7.58 13.98
CA GLN A 130 -19.40 -7.90 13.32
C GLN A 130 -20.11 -9.06 14.06
N ALA A 131 -21.43 -8.94 14.25
CA ALA A 131 -22.18 -9.98 14.92
C ALA A 131 -22.48 -11.14 13.98
N VAL A 132 -22.29 -12.36 14.46
CA VAL A 132 -22.74 -13.59 13.79
C VAL A 132 -23.92 -14.18 14.56
N VAL A 133 -24.83 -14.83 13.84
CA VAL A 133 -25.94 -15.60 14.41
C VAL A 133 -25.59 -17.07 14.24
N GLY A 134 -25.64 -17.87 15.31
CA GLY A 134 -25.28 -19.30 15.27
C GLY A 134 -26.07 -20.12 14.23
N ASP A 135 -25.70 -21.38 14.03
CA ASP A 135 -26.16 -22.30 12.96
C ASP A 135 -27.56 -21.98 12.40
N GLY A 136 -27.60 -21.23 11.30
CA GLY A 136 -28.84 -20.78 10.70
C GLY A 136 -28.64 -20.01 9.40
N VAL A 137 -28.87 -20.67 8.28
CA VAL A 137 -29.01 -20.00 6.97
C VAL A 137 -30.30 -19.18 6.93
N ALA A 138 -30.28 -18.04 6.25
CA ALA A 138 -31.41 -17.10 6.17
C ALA A 138 -32.01 -16.70 7.54
N TRP A 139 -31.19 -16.64 8.60
CA TRP A 139 -31.64 -16.28 9.94
C TRP A 139 -32.43 -14.95 9.96
N ASN A 140 -32.05 -14.00 9.11
CA ASN A 140 -32.68 -12.68 9.00
C ASN A 140 -34.17 -12.75 8.64
N ALA A 141 -34.62 -13.81 7.96
CA ALA A 141 -36.03 -14.02 7.61
C ALA A 141 -36.88 -14.59 8.78
N GLY A 142 -36.22 -15.06 9.85
CA GLY A 142 -36.84 -15.76 10.96
C GLY A 142 -37.81 -14.91 11.81
N PRO A 143 -38.57 -15.56 12.72
CA PRO A 143 -39.61 -14.92 13.52
C PRO A 143 -39.08 -13.91 14.54
N ASN A 144 -37.82 -14.06 14.96
CA ASN A 144 -37.15 -13.13 15.88
C ASN A 144 -36.51 -11.93 15.15
N PHE A 145 -36.44 -11.99 13.81
CA PHE A 145 -35.78 -10.98 12.97
C PHE A 145 -36.80 -10.26 12.07
N SER A 146 -36.67 -10.29 10.75
CA SER A 146 -37.54 -9.54 9.83
C SER A 146 -38.94 -10.15 9.65
N GLN A 147 -39.18 -11.41 10.04
CA GLN A 147 -40.45 -12.14 9.88
C GLN A 147 -40.91 -12.37 8.43
N PHE A 148 -39.98 -12.44 7.46
CA PHE A 148 -40.37 -12.62 6.05
C PHE A 148 -41.07 -13.94 5.78
N ALA A 149 -40.69 -15.04 6.44
CA ALA A 149 -41.32 -16.34 6.23
C ALA A 149 -42.85 -16.27 6.48
N ALA A 150 -43.26 -15.71 7.62
CA ALA A 150 -44.67 -15.53 7.98
C ALA A 150 -45.38 -14.53 7.05
N ALA A 151 -44.72 -13.40 6.75
CA ALA A 151 -45.29 -12.36 5.88
C ALA A 151 -45.56 -12.89 4.45
N ARG A 152 -44.60 -13.62 3.86
CA ARG A 152 -44.76 -14.25 2.53
C ARG A 152 -45.91 -15.24 2.52
N ALA A 153 -46.01 -16.10 3.54
CA ALA A 153 -47.07 -17.10 3.66
C ALA A 153 -48.45 -16.45 3.76
N ARG A 154 -48.57 -15.34 4.52
CA ARG A 154 -49.82 -14.59 4.69
C ARG A 154 -50.30 -13.93 3.40
N VAL A 155 -49.40 -13.26 2.68
CA VAL A 155 -49.75 -12.51 1.45
C VAL A 155 -49.95 -13.46 0.26
N GLY A 156 -49.14 -14.52 0.17
CA GLY A 156 -49.22 -15.53 -0.89
C GLY A 156 -49.17 -14.92 -2.29
N ALA A 157 -50.07 -15.37 -3.17
CA ALA A 157 -50.12 -14.97 -4.57
C ALA A 157 -50.43 -13.48 -4.81
N LYS A 158 -50.98 -12.75 -3.82
CA LYS A 158 -51.26 -11.32 -3.98
C LYS A 158 -50.02 -10.50 -4.34
N GLN A 159 -48.83 -11.00 -4.00
CA GLN A 159 -47.54 -10.41 -4.38
C GLN A 159 -47.43 -10.11 -5.89
N THR A 160 -48.05 -10.92 -6.76
CA THR A 160 -47.98 -10.74 -8.22
C THR A 160 -48.66 -9.45 -8.72
N ASN A 161 -49.44 -8.78 -7.86
CA ASN A 161 -50.05 -7.48 -8.14
C ASN A 161 -49.05 -6.33 -8.07
N ILE A 162 -47.92 -6.55 -7.39
CA ILE A 162 -46.92 -5.53 -7.12
C ILE A 162 -45.71 -5.73 -8.02
N THR A 163 -45.26 -4.63 -8.62
CA THR A 163 -44.02 -4.54 -9.40
C THR A 163 -42.98 -3.80 -8.59
N ILE A 164 -41.82 -4.43 -8.41
CA ILE A 164 -40.65 -3.87 -7.74
C ILE A 164 -39.58 -3.61 -8.80
N ALA A 165 -39.14 -2.35 -8.92
CA ALA A 165 -37.96 -2.02 -9.70
C ALA A 165 -36.69 -2.24 -8.88
N HIS A 166 -35.78 -3.05 -9.40
CA HIS A 166 -34.48 -3.32 -8.81
C HIS A 166 -33.42 -2.57 -9.61
N LEU A 167 -32.93 -1.47 -9.03
CA LEU A 167 -31.93 -0.60 -9.63
C LEU A 167 -30.56 -0.94 -9.05
N ASP A 168 -29.72 -1.64 -9.80
CA ASP A 168 -28.43 -2.16 -9.29
C ASP A 168 -27.37 -2.33 -10.41
N THR A 169 -26.30 -3.09 -10.16
CA THR A 169 -25.23 -3.40 -11.12
C THR A 169 -25.63 -4.41 -12.20
N GLY A 170 -26.82 -4.99 -12.08
CA GLY A 170 -27.34 -6.03 -12.95
C GLY A 170 -27.69 -7.28 -12.15
N PHE A 171 -27.85 -8.41 -12.83
CA PHE A 171 -28.13 -9.69 -12.19
C PHE A 171 -27.54 -10.86 -13.01
N ASP A 172 -27.39 -12.00 -12.34
CA ASP A 172 -27.01 -13.26 -12.98
C ASP A 172 -28.25 -14.02 -13.47
N PRO A 173 -28.45 -14.21 -14.79
CA PRO A 173 -29.56 -14.98 -15.33
C PRO A 173 -29.44 -16.50 -15.10
N GLY A 174 -28.25 -17.00 -14.75
CA GLY A 174 -27.97 -18.42 -14.52
C GLY A 174 -28.11 -18.86 -13.05
N HIS A 175 -28.30 -17.92 -12.12
CA HIS A 175 -28.35 -18.24 -10.69
C HIS A 175 -29.70 -18.81 -10.23
N CYS A 176 -29.68 -19.82 -9.36
CA CYS A 176 -30.89 -20.52 -8.89
C CYS A 176 -31.86 -19.62 -8.10
N THR A 177 -31.37 -18.52 -7.54
CA THR A 177 -32.20 -17.53 -6.84
C THR A 177 -32.94 -16.58 -7.79
N LEU A 178 -32.84 -16.73 -9.12
CA LEU A 178 -33.51 -15.85 -10.07
C LEU A 178 -35.01 -15.73 -9.75
N PRO A 179 -35.55 -14.50 -9.54
CA PRO A 179 -36.95 -14.32 -9.13
C PRO A 179 -37.93 -14.92 -10.12
N VAL A 180 -38.98 -15.58 -9.61
CA VAL A 180 -40.04 -16.18 -10.43
C VAL A 180 -40.77 -15.12 -11.27
N GLY A 181 -40.97 -13.93 -10.71
CA GLY A 181 -41.67 -12.81 -11.36
C GLY A 181 -40.78 -11.88 -12.19
N LEU A 182 -39.58 -12.31 -12.62
CA LEU A 182 -38.66 -11.45 -13.39
C LEU A 182 -39.28 -10.99 -14.72
N LEU A 183 -39.34 -9.68 -14.94
CA LEU A 183 -39.84 -9.06 -16.17
C LEU A 183 -38.72 -8.91 -17.21
N ALA A 184 -38.17 -10.03 -17.68
CA ALA A 184 -37.02 -10.05 -18.59
C ALA A 184 -37.22 -9.25 -19.89
N THR A 185 -38.46 -9.18 -20.40
CA THR A 185 -38.78 -8.40 -21.62
C THR A 185 -38.83 -6.88 -21.39
N LYS A 186 -38.86 -6.45 -20.13
CA LYS A 186 -38.87 -5.03 -19.73
C LYS A 186 -37.58 -4.62 -19.01
N GLN A 187 -36.57 -5.48 -18.98
CA GLN A 187 -35.29 -5.13 -18.37
C GLN A 187 -34.65 -3.95 -19.11
N ARG A 188 -33.87 -3.15 -18.39
CA ARG A 188 -33.25 -1.94 -18.96
C ARG A 188 -31.82 -1.76 -18.48
N ASN A 189 -30.94 -1.36 -19.39
CA ASN A 189 -29.56 -1.03 -19.13
C ASN A 189 -29.29 0.42 -19.52
N PHE A 190 -28.87 1.22 -18.54
CA PHE A 190 -28.48 2.62 -18.72
C PHE A 190 -26.96 2.80 -18.72
N VAL A 191 -26.22 1.70 -18.75
CA VAL A 191 -24.76 1.72 -18.84
C VAL A 191 -24.31 1.31 -20.23
N ASP A 192 -23.35 2.06 -20.76
CA ASP A 192 -22.74 1.76 -22.06
C ASP A 192 -21.65 0.70 -21.90
N ASP A 193 -22.03 -0.57 -22.07
CA ASP A 193 -21.16 -1.74 -21.99
C ASP A 193 -21.17 -2.58 -23.29
N GLY A 194 -21.76 -2.04 -24.37
CA GLY A 194 -21.86 -2.72 -25.66
C GLY A 194 -22.92 -3.82 -25.76
N THR A 195 -23.66 -4.12 -24.69
CA THR A 195 -24.69 -5.20 -24.69
C THR A 195 -26.10 -4.72 -25.06
N GLY A 196 -26.25 -3.40 -25.19
CA GLY A 196 -27.47 -2.75 -25.61
C GLY A 196 -28.43 -2.43 -24.46
N PRO A 197 -29.38 -1.52 -24.67
CA PRO A 197 -30.17 -0.91 -23.61
C PRO A 197 -31.25 -1.83 -23.01
N ASN A 198 -31.48 -3.02 -23.58
CA ASN A 198 -32.50 -3.98 -23.12
C ASN A 198 -31.87 -5.22 -22.47
N ASN A 199 -30.62 -5.12 -21.99
CA ASN A 199 -29.92 -6.21 -21.34
C ASN A 199 -29.35 -5.77 -19.99
N ALA A 200 -30.07 -6.04 -18.90
CA ALA A 200 -29.69 -5.67 -17.54
C ALA A 200 -28.88 -6.76 -16.81
N THR A 201 -28.43 -7.81 -17.50
CA THR A 201 -27.54 -8.80 -16.88
C THR A 201 -26.20 -8.15 -16.52
N ASP A 202 -25.53 -8.64 -15.48
CA ASP A 202 -24.24 -8.11 -15.05
C ASP A 202 -23.11 -8.70 -15.92
N HIS A 203 -22.41 -7.83 -16.66
CA HIS A 203 -21.29 -8.16 -17.55
C HIS A 203 -19.96 -7.57 -17.09
N ALA A 204 -19.86 -7.08 -15.85
CA ALA A 204 -18.60 -6.55 -15.35
C ALA A 204 -17.51 -7.65 -15.36
N PRO A 205 -16.28 -7.37 -15.81
CA PRO A 205 -15.23 -8.39 -15.88
C PRO A 205 -14.83 -8.88 -14.48
N ALA A 206 -14.54 -10.17 -14.36
CA ALA A 206 -14.06 -10.77 -13.11
C ALA A 206 -12.66 -10.26 -12.76
N GLY A 207 -12.41 -10.02 -11.48
CA GLY A 207 -11.06 -9.90 -10.93
C GLY A 207 -10.30 -8.61 -11.15
N THR A 208 -10.99 -7.49 -11.00
CA THR A 208 -10.29 -6.23 -10.72
C THR A 208 -10.54 -5.86 -9.27
N LEU A 209 -9.52 -5.38 -8.54
CA LEU A 209 -9.61 -4.91 -7.15
C LEU A 209 -10.62 -3.74 -6.94
N THR A 210 -11.25 -3.31 -8.03
CA THR A 210 -12.22 -2.23 -8.12
C THR A 210 -13.60 -2.70 -8.58
N SER A 211 -13.81 -3.95 -9.01
CA SER A 211 -15.11 -4.46 -9.52
C SER A 211 -16.07 -4.86 -8.40
N ASN A 212 -17.34 -4.45 -8.53
CA ASN A 212 -18.45 -4.94 -7.70
C ASN A 212 -19.35 -5.85 -8.52
N ARG A 213 -18.72 -6.76 -9.26
CA ARG A 213 -19.42 -7.75 -10.05
C ARG A 213 -20.29 -8.58 -9.10
N GLY A 214 -21.56 -8.80 -9.47
CA GLY A 214 -22.47 -9.61 -8.66
C GLY A 214 -23.16 -8.90 -7.50
N HIS A 215 -22.88 -7.62 -7.23
CA HIS A 215 -23.58 -6.87 -6.18
C HIS A 215 -25.11 -6.88 -6.38
N GLY A 216 -25.57 -6.61 -7.60
CA GLY A 216 -26.99 -6.67 -7.92
C GLY A 216 -27.59 -8.08 -7.83
N THR A 217 -26.83 -9.14 -8.13
CA THR A 217 -27.26 -10.54 -7.90
C THR A 217 -27.49 -10.81 -6.41
N GLY A 218 -26.56 -10.37 -5.56
CA GLY A 218 -26.68 -10.48 -4.11
C GLY A 218 -27.89 -9.72 -3.54
N THR A 219 -28.07 -8.46 -3.91
CA THR A 219 -29.22 -7.65 -3.42
C THR A 219 -30.56 -8.15 -3.97
N LEU A 220 -30.60 -8.64 -5.21
CA LEU A 220 -31.78 -9.25 -5.81
C LEU A 220 -32.20 -10.53 -5.08
N SER A 221 -31.23 -11.33 -4.63
CA SER A 221 -31.48 -12.55 -3.87
C SER A 221 -32.20 -12.26 -2.53
N LEU A 222 -31.80 -11.19 -1.82
CA LEU A 222 -32.47 -10.75 -0.60
C LEU A 222 -33.84 -10.10 -0.86
N LEU A 223 -34.01 -9.45 -2.02
CA LEU A 223 -35.26 -8.79 -2.39
C LEU A 223 -36.36 -9.80 -2.76
N ALA A 224 -36.04 -10.69 -3.69
CA ALA A 224 -37.00 -11.57 -4.34
C ALA A 224 -36.42 -12.92 -4.78
N GLY A 225 -35.30 -13.34 -4.16
CA GLY A 225 -34.66 -14.63 -4.42
C GLY A 225 -35.60 -15.81 -4.32
N ASN A 226 -35.53 -16.70 -5.31
CA ASN A 226 -36.38 -17.89 -5.44
C ASN A 226 -36.11 -18.94 -4.34
N LYS A 227 -36.92 -20.01 -4.34
CA LYS A 227 -36.70 -21.18 -3.50
C LYS A 227 -35.42 -21.90 -3.90
N LEU A 228 -34.68 -22.34 -2.88
CA LEU A 228 -33.61 -23.31 -3.09
C LEU A 228 -34.21 -24.73 -3.10
N ASP A 229 -33.49 -25.67 -3.70
CA ASP A 229 -33.89 -27.08 -3.83
C ASP A 229 -33.28 -27.97 -2.73
N GLY A 230 -32.65 -27.37 -1.71
CA GLY A 230 -31.92 -28.07 -0.65
C GLY A 230 -30.54 -28.59 -1.06
N THR A 231 -30.08 -28.30 -2.28
CA THR A 231 -28.76 -28.74 -2.79
C THR A 231 -27.73 -27.62 -2.87
N SER A 232 -28.10 -26.38 -2.51
CA SER A 232 -27.15 -25.27 -2.42
C SER A 232 -26.05 -25.59 -1.39
N PRO A 233 -24.77 -25.34 -1.71
CA PRO A 233 -23.66 -25.62 -0.79
C PRO A 233 -23.87 -24.95 0.57
N ASN A 234 -23.70 -25.71 1.66
CA ASN A 234 -23.88 -25.25 3.05
C ASN A 234 -25.28 -24.71 3.42
N TRP A 235 -26.31 -25.03 2.63
CA TRP A 235 -27.72 -24.80 2.97
C TRP A 235 -28.47 -26.13 3.17
N PRO A 236 -28.08 -26.96 4.16
CA PRO A 236 -28.55 -28.34 4.27
C PRO A 236 -30.07 -28.43 4.40
N GLY A 237 -30.73 -28.96 3.36
CA GLY A 237 -32.17 -29.19 3.35
C GLY A 237 -33.04 -27.92 3.34
N PHE A 238 -32.47 -26.73 3.08
CA PHE A 238 -33.25 -25.50 2.98
C PHE A 238 -34.01 -25.44 1.64
N THR A 239 -35.33 -25.46 1.72
CA THR A 239 -36.22 -25.48 0.53
C THR A 239 -37.23 -24.31 0.49
N ASP A 240 -36.98 -23.25 1.25
CA ASP A 240 -37.80 -22.03 1.23
C ASP A 240 -37.15 -20.95 0.34
N PHE A 241 -37.86 -19.85 0.15
CA PHE A 241 -37.37 -18.67 -0.56
C PHE A 241 -36.27 -17.95 0.22
N VAL A 242 -35.25 -17.47 -0.50
CA VAL A 242 -34.22 -16.58 0.06
C VAL A 242 -34.76 -15.16 0.22
N GLY A 243 -35.46 -14.63 -0.78
CA GLY A 243 -35.85 -13.21 -0.81
C GLY A 243 -37.13 -12.87 -0.05
N GLY A 244 -37.25 -11.62 0.38
CA GLY A 244 -38.41 -11.16 1.15
C GLY A 244 -39.74 -11.16 0.39
N SER A 245 -39.75 -10.86 -0.91
CA SER A 245 -40.97 -10.77 -1.73
C SER A 245 -40.82 -11.51 -3.08
N PRO A 246 -40.66 -12.84 -3.06
CA PRO A 246 -40.21 -13.64 -4.21
C PRO A 246 -41.26 -13.84 -5.32
N LEU A 247 -42.54 -13.59 -5.03
CA LEU A 247 -43.63 -13.72 -6.00
C LEU A 247 -44.04 -12.37 -6.63
N ALA A 248 -43.39 -11.27 -6.25
CA ALA A 248 -43.63 -9.98 -6.88
C ALA A 248 -43.04 -9.95 -8.30
N LYS A 249 -43.58 -9.07 -9.15
CA LYS A 249 -42.99 -8.80 -10.47
C LYS A 249 -41.73 -7.99 -10.27
N ILE A 250 -40.59 -8.45 -10.79
CA ILE A 250 -39.31 -7.73 -10.64
C ILE A 250 -38.91 -7.11 -11.96
N LEU A 251 -38.72 -5.80 -11.98
CA LEU A 251 -38.22 -5.03 -13.12
C LEU A 251 -36.72 -4.76 -12.93
N PRO A 252 -35.82 -5.47 -13.65
CA PRO A 252 -34.39 -5.28 -13.52
C PRO A 252 -33.93 -4.04 -14.28
N VAL A 253 -33.26 -3.13 -13.60
CA VAL A 253 -32.75 -1.89 -14.17
C VAL A 253 -31.28 -1.72 -13.80
N ARG A 254 -30.39 -1.94 -14.76
CA ARG A 254 -28.95 -1.76 -14.57
C ARG A 254 -28.60 -0.28 -14.75
N ILE A 255 -28.10 0.34 -13.69
CA ILE A 255 -27.73 1.77 -13.67
C ILE A 255 -26.24 2.01 -13.43
N ALA A 256 -25.47 0.97 -13.11
CA ALA A 256 -24.04 1.08 -12.92
C ALA A 256 -23.32 -0.19 -13.41
N ASN A 257 -22.08 -0.03 -13.88
CA ASN A 257 -21.18 -1.18 -14.10
C ASN A 257 -20.45 -1.55 -12.79
N TRP A 258 -20.40 -0.62 -11.82
CA TRP A 258 -19.62 -0.67 -10.59
C TRP A 258 -20.34 0.22 -9.57
N VAL A 259 -20.39 -0.10 -8.28
CA VAL A 259 -20.86 0.90 -7.27
C VAL A 259 -19.89 2.09 -7.23
N VAL A 260 -18.69 1.95 -7.81
CA VAL A 260 -17.64 2.98 -7.96
C VAL A 260 -17.77 3.85 -9.23
N ARG A 261 -18.70 3.57 -10.15
CA ARG A 261 -18.88 4.36 -11.40
C ARG A 261 -20.36 4.54 -11.73
N LEU A 262 -21.03 5.30 -10.86
CA LEU A 262 -22.41 5.71 -10.98
C LEU A 262 -22.46 7.20 -11.34
N THR A 263 -23.24 7.57 -12.36
CA THR A 263 -23.52 8.99 -12.62
C THR A 263 -24.93 9.37 -12.20
N THR A 264 -25.11 10.63 -11.85
CA THR A 264 -26.41 11.21 -11.51
C THR A 264 -27.44 10.95 -12.61
N GLY A 265 -27.05 11.12 -13.87
CA GLY A 265 -27.93 10.88 -15.01
C GLY A 265 -28.45 9.44 -15.08
N THR A 266 -27.61 8.43 -14.79
CA THR A 266 -28.05 7.03 -14.81
C THR A 266 -29.04 6.70 -13.69
N MET A 267 -28.87 7.28 -12.49
CA MET A 267 -29.86 7.17 -11.40
C MET A 267 -31.21 7.78 -11.81
N VAL A 268 -31.18 8.98 -12.39
CA VAL A 268 -32.37 9.70 -12.86
C VAL A 268 -33.13 8.87 -13.90
N GLN A 269 -32.42 8.35 -14.91
CA GLN A 269 -33.02 7.50 -15.95
C GLN A 269 -33.64 6.22 -15.36
N GLY A 270 -32.95 5.58 -14.41
CA GLY A 270 -33.45 4.37 -13.75
C GLY A 270 -34.73 4.62 -12.93
N ILE A 271 -34.76 5.68 -12.12
CA ILE A 271 -35.92 6.05 -11.30
C ILE A 271 -37.11 6.40 -12.20
N ASP A 272 -36.86 7.17 -13.26
CA ASP A 272 -37.93 7.55 -14.19
C ASP A 272 -38.44 6.34 -14.98
N TYR A 273 -37.57 5.44 -15.40
CA TYR A 273 -37.97 4.21 -16.07
C TYR A 273 -38.85 3.32 -15.17
N ALA A 274 -38.49 3.16 -13.89
CA ALA A 274 -39.32 2.44 -12.93
C ALA A 274 -40.73 3.05 -12.81
N ARG A 275 -40.81 4.38 -12.75
CA ARG A 275 -42.09 5.12 -12.74
C ARG A 275 -42.87 4.90 -14.04
N GLN A 276 -42.23 5.01 -15.20
CA GLN A 276 -42.86 4.81 -16.51
C GLN A 276 -43.39 3.39 -16.70
N GLN A 277 -42.70 2.39 -16.14
CA GLN A 277 -43.15 0.99 -16.14
C GLN A 277 -44.23 0.70 -15.08
N GLY A 278 -44.62 1.71 -14.29
CA GLY A 278 -45.66 1.58 -13.28
C GLY A 278 -45.25 0.71 -12.09
N ALA A 279 -43.96 0.71 -11.72
CA ALA A 279 -43.52 0.07 -10.49
C ALA A 279 -44.18 0.72 -9.26
N GLN A 280 -44.47 -0.07 -8.23
CA GLN A 280 -45.00 0.42 -6.95
C GLN A 280 -43.89 0.61 -5.92
N VAL A 281 -42.82 -0.18 -6.02
CA VAL A 281 -41.66 -0.13 -5.12
C VAL A 281 -40.38 -0.05 -5.95
N LEU A 282 -39.39 0.68 -5.44
CA LEU A 282 -38.05 0.76 -5.99
C LEU A 282 -37.05 0.40 -4.89
N SER A 283 -36.19 -0.57 -5.18
CA SER A 283 -35.03 -0.94 -4.34
C SER A 283 -33.76 -0.50 -5.05
N MET A 284 -32.94 0.33 -4.41
CA MET A 284 -31.67 0.78 -4.96
C MET A 284 -30.57 0.77 -3.89
N SER A 285 -29.69 -0.23 -3.95
CA SER A 285 -28.62 -0.46 -2.97
C SER A 285 -27.35 0.32 -3.28
N MET A 286 -27.51 1.61 -3.61
CA MET A 286 -26.40 2.53 -3.90
C MET A 286 -26.82 3.96 -3.57
N GLY A 287 -25.83 4.84 -3.49
CA GLY A 287 -26.04 6.25 -3.25
C GLY A 287 -24.91 7.09 -3.84
N GLY A 288 -25.12 8.39 -3.79
CA GLY A 288 -24.29 9.37 -4.44
C GLY A 288 -24.56 10.80 -3.98
N LEU A 289 -24.15 11.74 -4.84
CA LEU A 289 -24.26 13.18 -4.68
C LEU A 289 -25.69 13.66 -4.93
N THR A 290 -26.10 14.66 -4.14
CA THR A 290 -27.33 15.43 -4.43
C THR A 290 -27.26 16.11 -5.81
N SER A 291 -28.40 16.27 -6.46
CA SER A 291 -28.54 16.90 -7.77
C SER A 291 -29.95 17.47 -7.93
N GLN A 292 -30.11 18.50 -8.75
CA GLN A 292 -31.42 19.02 -9.10
C GLN A 292 -32.20 18.06 -10.03
N ALA A 293 -31.52 17.40 -10.97
CA ALA A 293 -32.15 16.37 -11.81
C ALA A 293 -32.64 15.18 -10.98
N LEU A 294 -31.85 14.73 -10.00
CA LEU A 294 -32.20 13.66 -9.08
C LEU A 294 -33.37 14.05 -8.16
N VAL A 295 -33.40 15.28 -7.67
CA VAL A 295 -34.55 15.82 -6.92
C VAL A 295 -35.83 15.78 -7.75
N ASP A 296 -35.76 16.18 -9.02
CA ASP A 296 -36.91 16.15 -9.92
C ASP A 296 -37.40 14.72 -10.15
N ALA A 297 -36.49 13.77 -10.38
CA ALA A 297 -36.84 12.35 -10.53
C ALA A 297 -37.52 11.78 -9.26
N VAL A 298 -36.95 12.06 -8.08
CA VAL A 298 -37.47 11.59 -6.78
C VAL A 298 -38.85 12.19 -6.48
N ASN A 299 -39.02 13.49 -6.73
CA ASN A 299 -40.29 14.16 -6.49
C ASN A 299 -41.38 13.64 -7.44
N LEU A 300 -41.06 13.46 -8.72
CA LEU A 300 -41.98 12.88 -9.70
C LEU A 300 -42.35 11.43 -9.35
N ALA A 301 -41.36 10.60 -8.98
CA ALA A 301 -41.59 9.24 -8.51
C ALA A 301 -42.50 9.19 -7.27
N TYR A 302 -42.26 10.06 -6.29
CA TYR A 302 -43.08 10.17 -5.10
C TYR A 302 -44.53 10.57 -5.43
N ASP A 303 -44.71 11.57 -6.30
CA ASP A 303 -46.04 12.03 -6.70
C ASP A 303 -46.82 10.96 -7.50
N HIS A 304 -46.11 10.06 -8.17
CA HIS A 304 -46.65 8.88 -8.85
C HIS A 304 -46.85 7.65 -7.95
N GLY A 305 -46.54 7.74 -6.65
CA GLY A 305 -46.78 6.66 -5.69
C GLY A 305 -45.73 5.55 -5.70
N LEU A 306 -44.53 5.80 -6.22
CA LEU A 306 -43.40 4.87 -6.18
C LEU A 306 -42.69 4.93 -4.81
N VAL A 307 -42.78 3.86 -4.03
CA VAL A 307 -42.08 3.73 -2.75
C VAL A 307 -40.59 3.48 -3.01
N MET A 308 -39.75 4.49 -2.78
CA MET A 308 -38.31 4.37 -2.98
C MET A 308 -37.61 4.00 -1.67
N VAL A 309 -36.85 2.91 -1.68
CA VAL A 309 -36.02 2.42 -0.59
C VAL A 309 -34.58 2.36 -1.07
N THR A 310 -33.68 3.07 -0.39
CA THR A 310 -32.28 3.19 -0.84
C THR A 310 -31.30 3.10 0.32
N ALA A 311 -30.10 2.59 0.06
CA ALA A 311 -29.07 2.36 1.08
C ALA A 311 -28.65 3.67 1.78
N ALA A 312 -28.50 3.63 3.10
CA ALA A 312 -28.01 4.78 3.86
C ALA A 312 -26.55 5.16 3.54
N GLY A 313 -25.77 4.23 2.98
CA GLY A 313 -24.34 4.38 2.71
C GLY A 313 -23.49 3.64 3.75
N ASN A 314 -22.21 3.43 3.44
CA ASN A 314 -21.26 2.76 4.32
C ASN A 314 -19.98 3.60 4.48
N ASN A 315 -19.25 3.39 5.58
CA ASN A 315 -17.96 4.02 5.88
C ASN A 315 -16.96 3.01 6.47
N VAL A 316 -15.66 3.12 6.12
CA VAL A 316 -14.59 2.16 6.56
C VAL A 316 -13.49 2.86 7.38
N THR A 317 -13.31 4.18 7.23
CA THR A 317 -12.27 4.94 7.95
C THR A 317 -12.63 6.39 8.27
N VAL A 318 -13.13 7.23 7.35
CA VAL A 318 -13.45 8.66 7.68
C VAL A 318 -14.65 9.31 6.96
N THR A 319 -15.12 8.92 5.76
CA THR A 319 -16.32 9.55 5.11
C THR A 319 -17.05 8.69 4.07
N PRO A 320 -18.33 9.01 3.74
CA PRO A 320 -19.23 9.90 4.50
C PRO A 320 -19.78 9.17 5.72
N ARG A 321 -19.95 9.84 6.86
CA ARG A 321 -20.51 9.24 8.09
C ARG A 321 -22.04 9.39 8.19
N SER A 322 -22.60 10.30 7.40
CA SER A 322 -24.04 10.58 7.34
C SER A 322 -24.71 9.91 6.14
N ILE A 323 -26.05 9.88 6.16
CA ILE A 323 -26.86 9.27 5.09
C ILE A 323 -26.58 9.96 3.74
N VAL A 324 -26.38 9.16 2.70
CA VAL A 324 -26.07 9.58 1.31
C VAL A 324 -27.33 9.84 0.49
N TYR A 325 -27.24 10.52 -0.65
CA TYR A 325 -28.39 10.71 -1.54
C TYR A 325 -28.57 9.52 -2.49
N PRO A 326 -29.79 9.21 -2.98
CA PRO A 326 -31.04 9.87 -2.68
C PRO A 326 -31.67 9.47 -1.33
N ALA A 327 -31.05 8.53 -0.59
CA ALA A 327 -31.57 8.07 0.71
C ALA A 327 -31.81 9.23 1.68
N ARG A 328 -31.00 10.29 1.59
CA ARG A 328 -31.10 11.52 2.38
C ARG A 328 -32.32 12.40 2.05
N TYR A 329 -32.97 12.25 0.89
CA TYR A 329 -34.22 12.96 0.62
C TYR A 329 -35.35 12.40 1.49
N ASN A 330 -36.12 13.26 2.17
CA ASN A 330 -37.22 12.81 3.04
C ASN A 330 -38.32 12.03 2.30
N ARG A 331 -38.45 12.20 0.97
CA ARG A 331 -39.35 11.41 0.12
C ARG A 331 -38.83 10.00 -0.20
N VAL A 332 -37.61 9.66 0.23
CA VAL A 332 -36.97 8.36 0.08
C VAL A 332 -36.78 7.73 1.46
N LEU A 333 -37.06 6.44 1.57
CA LEU A 333 -36.87 5.68 2.79
C LEU A 333 -35.40 5.21 2.86
N ALA A 334 -34.66 5.68 3.88
CA ALA A 334 -33.27 5.31 4.08
C ALA A 334 -33.14 3.98 4.83
N ALA A 335 -32.37 3.05 4.28
CA ALA A 335 -32.11 1.74 4.89
C ALA A 335 -30.83 1.77 5.74
N CYS A 336 -30.97 1.72 7.07
CA CYS A 336 -29.88 1.60 8.03
C CYS A 336 -29.64 0.13 8.42
N GLY A 337 -28.44 -0.17 8.94
CA GLY A 337 -28.04 -1.55 9.26
C GLY A 337 -28.18 -1.92 10.74
N VAL A 338 -28.66 -3.13 11.01
CA VAL A 338 -28.81 -3.71 12.36
C VAL A 338 -28.15 -5.09 12.38
N MET A 339 -27.24 -5.33 13.31
CA MET A 339 -26.53 -6.62 13.39
C MET A 339 -27.40 -7.70 14.04
N GLY A 340 -27.01 -8.97 13.88
CA GLY A 340 -27.76 -10.13 14.41
C GLY A 340 -27.93 -10.14 15.94
N ASP A 341 -27.04 -9.48 16.68
CA ASP A 341 -27.12 -9.30 18.14
C ASP A 341 -28.02 -8.12 18.56
N GLY A 342 -28.59 -7.40 17.59
CA GLY A 342 -29.44 -6.25 17.80
C GLY A 342 -28.71 -4.93 18.01
N ARG A 343 -27.38 -4.86 17.89
CA ARG A 343 -26.64 -3.57 17.83
C ARG A 343 -26.84 -2.90 16.47
N ALA A 344 -26.60 -1.59 16.39
CA ALA A 344 -26.50 -0.92 15.09
C ALA A 344 -25.25 -1.42 14.35
N TYR A 345 -25.29 -1.45 13.01
CA TYR A 345 -24.12 -1.76 12.18
C TYR A 345 -23.14 -0.58 12.17
N SER A 346 -22.57 -0.27 13.33
CA SER A 346 -21.63 0.81 13.60
C SER A 346 -20.89 0.56 14.92
N GLY A 347 -19.81 1.30 15.18
CA GLY A 347 -18.91 1.05 16.31
C GLY A 347 -18.04 -0.19 16.15
N LEU A 348 -17.66 -0.51 14.91
CA LEU A 348 -16.78 -1.65 14.57
C LEU A 348 -15.30 -1.24 14.54
N ASP A 349 -14.40 -2.23 14.57
CA ASP A 349 -12.96 -2.02 14.62
C ASP A 349 -12.44 -1.21 13.42
N LEU A 350 -11.33 -0.48 13.61
CA LEU A 350 -10.73 0.36 12.57
C LEU A 350 -10.43 -0.46 11.31
N GLY A 351 -10.92 0.00 10.15
CA GLY A 351 -10.77 -0.70 8.87
C GLY A 351 -11.93 -1.65 8.55
N THR A 352 -12.93 -1.78 9.42
CA THR A 352 -14.17 -2.55 9.18
C THR A 352 -15.26 -1.65 8.60
N MET A 353 -15.99 -2.16 7.60
CA MET A 353 -17.12 -1.45 6.99
C MET A 353 -18.27 -1.31 8.00
N GLN A 354 -18.86 -0.12 8.06
CA GLN A 354 -19.96 0.23 8.94
C GLN A 354 -21.04 0.96 8.15
N GLY A 355 -22.30 0.87 8.60
CA GLY A 355 -23.43 1.57 8.00
C GLY A 355 -23.54 3.01 8.47
N ASN A 356 -23.90 3.90 7.54
CA ASN A 356 -24.15 5.30 7.83
C ASN A 356 -25.50 5.49 8.52
N TYR A 357 -25.55 6.50 9.38
CA TYR A 357 -26.78 6.98 10.01
C TYR A 357 -26.68 8.50 10.24
N GLY A 358 -27.81 9.13 10.51
CA GLY A 358 -27.90 10.57 10.69
C GLY A 358 -27.91 11.37 9.37
N PRO A 359 -28.12 12.69 9.45
CA PRO A 359 -28.30 13.47 10.68
C PRO A 359 -29.68 13.23 11.33
N PRO A 360 -29.90 13.66 12.59
CA PRO A 360 -31.14 13.41 13.34
C PRO A 360 -32.42 13.83 12.61
N SER A 361 -32.39 14.97 11.91
CA SER A 361 -33.51 15.44 11.08
C SER A 361 -33.96 14.42 10.03
N LYS A 362 -33.03 13.64 9.46
CA LYS A 362 -33.30 12.63 8.44
C LYS A 362 -33.78 11.29 9.02
N MET A 363 -33.40 10.97 10.26
CA MET A 363 -33.74 9.67 10.88
C MET A 363 -35.25 9.44 11.01
N LYS A 364 -36.06 10.50 10.91
CA LYS A 364 -37.54 10.42 10.85
C LYS A 364 -38.07 9.61 9.68
N THR A 365 -37.29 9.46 8.61
CA THR A 365 -37.64 8.70 7.40
C THR A 365 -36.66 7.57 7.11
N ALA A 366 -35.93 7.11 8.14
CA ALA A 366 -35.04 5.95 8.09
C ALA A 366 -35.67 4.74 8.79
N LEU A 367 -35.27 3.53 8.39
CA LEU A 367 -35.67 2.27 9.01
C LEU A 367 -34.49 1.29 8.97
N GLY A 368 -34.39 0.43 9.98
CA GLY A 368 -33.35 -0.60 10.05
C GLY A 368 -33.79 -1.94 9.52
N ALA A 369 -32.88 -2.64 8.83
CA ALA A 369 -32.99 -4.07 8.57
C ALA A 369 -31.65 -4.76 8.83
N TYR A 370 -31.68 -6.10 8.87
CA TYR A 370 -30.55 -6.88 9.35
C TYR A 370 -29.39 -6.94 8.35
N THR A 371 -28.17 -6.65 8.84
CA THR A 371 -26.87 -6.67 8.15
C THR A 371 -25.77 -6.43 9.20
N PRO A 372 -24.57 -7.00 9.10
CA PRO A 372 -24.03 -7.84 8.03
C PRO A 372 -24.48 -9.30 8.21
N ASN A 373 -23.81 -10.21 7.51
CA ASN A 373 -23.94 -11.66 7.66
C ASN A 373 -25.32 -12.22 7.27
N VAL A 374 -25.93 -11.67 6.22
CA VAL A 374 -27.21 -12.16 5.66
C VAL A 374 -26.99 -12.85 4.30
N PRO A 375 -27.96 -13.62 3.77
CA PRO A 375 -27.79 -14.33 2.51
C PRO A 375 -27.32 -13.44 1.34
N TRP A 376 -26.40 -13.94 0.52
CA TRP A 376 -25.87 -13.22 -0.62
C TRP A 376 -25.56 -14.17 -1.79
N ALA A 377 -26.30 -14.06 -2.90
CA ALA A 377 -26.05 -14.91 -4.07
C ALA A 377 -24.75 -14.53 -4.81
N GLU A 378 -23.90 -15.52 -5.09
CA GLU A 378 -22.64 -15.36 -5.81
C GLU A 378 -22.87 -15.42 -7.33
N ILE A 379 -22.41 -14.40 -8.05
CA ILE A 379 -22.52 -14.34 -9.52
C ILE A 379 -21.64 -15.41 -10.18
N ASP A 380 -22.10 -15.95 -11.31
CA ASP A 380 -21.51 -17.07 -12.06
C ASP A 380 -21.54 -18.42 -11.32
N CYS A 381 -22.03 -18.46 -10.09
CA CYS A 381 -22.07 -19.65 -9.26
C CYS A 381 -23.49 -20.12 -9.03
N ALA A 382 -24.02 -20.85 -10.02
CA ALA A 382 -25.44 -21.17 -10.19
C ALA A 382 -26.23 -21.57 -8.93
N LYS A 383 -25.59 -22.13 -7.89
CA LYS A 383 -26.27 -22.57 -6.65
C LYS A 383 -25.72 -21.96 -5.34
N VAL A 384 -24.69 -21.11 -5.39
CA VAL A 384 -24.01 -20.63 -4.17
C VAL A 384 -24.72 -19.40 -3.62
N VAL A 385 -25.13 -19.48 -2.35
CA VAL A 385 -25.67 -18.34 -1.61
C VAL A 385 -24.84 -18.23 -0.34
N ASP A 386 -23.97 -17.25 -0.26
CA ASP A 386 -23.11 -16.97 0.89
C ASP A 386 -23.92 -16.42 2.06
N MET A 387 -23.28 -16.37 3.23
CA MET A 387 -23.84 -15.84 4.47
C MET A 387 -23.08 -14.62 4.99
N ASP A 388 -22.30 -13.97 4.14
CA ASP A 388 -21.42 -12.83 4.41
C ASP A 388 -22.00 -11.47 3.92
N GLY A 389 -23.24 -11.48 3.42
CA GLY A 389 -23.90 -10.32 2.83
C GLY A 389 -23.90 -9.14 3.80
N ASN A 390 -23.22 -8.05 3.41
CA ASN A 390 -22.90 -6.94 4.30
C ASN A 390 -23.31 -5.57 3.74
N GLY A 391 -23.17 -4.54 4.58
CA GLY A 391 -23.48 -3.17 4.20
C GLY A 391 -24.97 -2.83 4.28
N THR A 392 -25.27 -1.52 4.20
CA THR A 392 -26.64 -1.01 4.07
C THR A 392 -27.30 -1.43 2.75
N SER A 393 -26.50 -1.89 1.78
CA SER A 393 -26.95 -2.57 0.55
C SER A 393 -27.72 -3.87 0.82
N ALA A 394 -27.38 -4.61 1.88
CA ALA A 394 -28.11 -5.82 2.28
C ALA A 394 -29.40 -5.52 3.08
N ALA A 395 -29.45 -4.37 3.78
CA ALA A 395 -30.65 -3.92 4.51
C ALA A 395 -31.74 -3.37 3.56
N THR A 396 -31.34 -2.68 2.50
CA THR A 396 -32.21 -2.04 1.50
C THR A 396 -33.26 -2.98 0.88
N PRO A 397 -32.89 -4.13 0.28
CA PRO A 397 -33.84 -5.01 -0.39
C PRO A 397 -34.87 -5.62 0.58
N GLN A 398 -34.51 -5.82 1.84
CA GLN A 398 -35.43 -6.31 2.87
C GLN A 398 -36.55 -5.29 3.13
N ILE A 399 -36.21 -4.02 3.32
CA ILE A 399 -37.22 -2.98 3.56
C ILE A 399 -38.12 -2.80 2.32
N ALA A 400 -37.55 -2.85 1.12
CA ALA A 400 -38.32 -2.78 -0.12
C ALA A 400 -39.27 -3.98 -0.28
N ALA A 401 -38.82 -5.20 0.06
CA ALA A 401 -39.67 -6.38 0.07
C ALA A 401 -40.83 -6.26 1.07
N ALA A 402 -40.59 -5.73 2.27
CA ALA A 402 -41.66 -5.52 3.25
C ALA A 402 -42.70 -4.48 2.79
N ALA A 403 -42.25 -3.39 2.14
CA ALA A 403 -43.15 -2.43 1.50
C ALA A 403 -44.02 -3.09 0.42
N ALA A 404 -43.42 -3.95 -0.41
CA ALA A 404 -44.14 -4.66 -1.46
C ALA A 404 -45.16 -5.66 -0.91
N LEU A 405 -44.80 -6.42 0.14
CA LEU A 405 -45.72 -7.34 0.81
C LEU A 405 -46.91 -6.60 1.43
N TRP A 406 -46.67 -5.46 2.09
CA TRP A 406 -47.76 -4.67 2.66
C TRP A 406 -48.68 -4.09 1.59
N LEU A 407 -48.12 -3.55 0.50
CA LEU A 407 -48.91 -3.08 -0.64
C LEU A 407 -49.72 -4.19 -1.28
N ALA A 408 -49.16 -5.40 -1.42
CA ALA A 408 -49.85 -6.56 -1.98
C ALA A 408 -51.03 -6.99 -1.12
N GLU A 409 -50.86 -7.03 0.21
CA GLU A 409 -51.92 -7.43 1.14
C GLU A 409 -53.10 -6.47 1.11
N HIS A 410 -52.80 -5.17 1.05
CA HIS A 410 -53.77 -4.09 1.16
C HIS A 410 -54.09 -3.42 -0.17
N TRP A 411 -53.74 -4.06 -1.29
CA TRP A 411 -53.80 -3.46 -2.63
C TRP A 411 -55.19 -2.93 -2.96
N ASP A 412 -56.23 -3.68 -2.57
CA ASP A 412 -57.63 -3.33 -2.87
C ASP A 412 -58.08 -2.01 -2.25
N VAL A 413 -57.45 -1.58 -1.15
CA VAL A 413 -57.71 -0.30 -0.51
C VAL A 413 -56.79 0.78 -1.07
N VAL A 414 -55.48 0.55 -1.09
CA VAL A 414 -54.51 1.60 -1.43
C VAL A 414 -54.52 1.97 -2.92
N LYS A 415 -54.99 1.07 -3.80
CA LYS A 415 -55.14 1.38 -5.22
C LYS A 415 -56.21 2.43 -5.47
N THR A 416 -57.23 2.52 -4.60
CA THR A 416 -58.36 3.45 -4.75
C THR A 416 -58.08 4.83 -4.17
N TYR A 417 -56.91 5.04 -3.56
CA TYR A 417 -56.56 6.36 -3.04
C TYR A 417 -56.61 7.43 -4.13
N SER A 418 -57.22 8.57 -3.80
CA SER A 418 -57.43 9.68 -4.73
C SER A 418 -56.13 10.26 -5.29
N GLN A 419 -55.02 10.16 -4.57
CA GLN A 419 -53.71 10.63 -5.01
C GLN A 419 -52.62 9.54 -4.81
N PRO A 420 -51.77 9.26 -5.82
CA PRO A 420 -50.84 8.13 -5.76
C PRO A 420 -49.82 8.18 -4.60
N TRP A 421 -49.32 9.37 -4.24
CA TRP A 421 -48.37 9.53 -3.13
C TRP A 421 -48.90 9.01 -1.78
N MET A 422 -50.22 8.95 -1.60
CA MET A 422 -50.85 8.45 -0.37
C MET A 422 -50.46 7.00 -0.08
N ARG A 423 -50.19 6.20 -1.13
CA ARG A 423 -49.72 4.81 -1.00
C ARG A 423 -48.38 4.74 -0.26
N ILE A 424 -47.48 5.68 -0.54
CA ILE A 424 -46.14 5.75 0.07
C ILE A 424 -46.24 6.04 1.56
N GLU A 425 -47.06 7.02 1.92
CA GLU A 425 -47.22 7.43 3.32
C GLU A 425 -48.02 6.40 4.13
N ALA A 426 -48.93 5.65 3.49
CA ALA A 426 -49.60 4.52 4.12
C ALA A 426 -48.62 3.36 4.41
N VAL A 427 -47.74 3.03 3.45
CA VAL A 427 -46.66 2.05 3.64
C VAL A 427 -45.73 2.47 4.77
N ARG A 428 -45.24 3.71 4.75
CA ARG A 428 -44.37 4.25 5.80
C ARG A 428 -45.02 4.18 7.16
N PHE A 429 -46.29 4.59 7.27
CA PHE A 429 -47.02 4.48 8.51
C PHE A 429 -47.07 3.04 9.03
N ALA A 430 -47.37 2.07 8.16
CA ALA A 430 -47.45 0.66 8.54
C ALA A 430 -46.09 0.12 9.00
N LEU A 431 -45.04 0.29 8.20
CA LEU A 431 -43.69 -0.17 8.53
C LEU A 431 -43.17 0.49 9.82
N PHE A 432 -43.35 1.81 9.96
CA PHE A 432 -42.87 2.55 11.12
C PHE A 432 -43.67 2.22 12.39
N SER A 433 -44.97 1.94 12.28
CA SER A 433 -45.79 1.59 13.44
C SER A 433 -45.45 0.20 13.99
N ALA A 434 -45.14 -0.74 13.10
CA ALA A 434 -44.83 -2.11 13.47
C ALA A 434 -43.34 -2.35 13.84
N ALA A 435 -42.45 -1.43 13.48
CA ALA A 435 -41.03 -1.56 13.74
C ALA A 435 -40.68 -1.60 15.24
N LEU A 436 -39.71 -2.44 15.61
CA LEU A 436 -39.20 -2.51 16.97
C LEU A 436 -38.49 -1.20 17.31
N LYS A 437 -38.97 -0.53 18.37
CA LYS A 437 -38.41 0.74 18.83
C LYS A 437 -37.18 0.57 19.72
N SER A 438 -36.83 -0.66 20.07
CA SER A 438 -35.64 -1.03 20.84
C SER A 438 -35.31 -2.49 20.57
N THR A 439 -34.04 -2.85 20.75
CA THR A 439 -33.55 -4.24 20.69
C THR A 439 -33.00 -4.66 22.05
N ALA A 440 -32.44 -5.86 22.16
CA ALA A 440 -31.72 -6.29 23.36
C ALA A 440 -30.46 -5.43 23.64
N ALA A 441 -29.85 -4.89 22.59
CA ALA A 441 -28.59 -4.13 22.68
C ALA A 441 -28.74 -2.61 22.50
N MET A 442 -29.87 -2.13 21.96
CA MET A 442 -30.14 -0.70 21.77
C MET A 442 -31.43 -0.28 22.46
N GLY A 443 -31.33 0.75 23.30
CA GLY A 443 -32.51 1.42 23.87
C GLY A 443 -33.30 2.23 22.84
N LYS A 444 -34.44 2.79 23.26
CA LYS A 444 -35.32 3.59 22.36
C LYS A 444 -34.64 4.82 21.77
N ALA A 445 -33.83 5.52 22.57
CA ALA A 445 -33.13 6.72 22.13
C ALA A 445 -32.06 6.38 21.08
N GLU A 446 -31.21 5.39 21.36
CA GLU A 446 -30.18 4.94 20.43
C GLU A 446 -30.77 4.35 19.15
N THR A 447 -31.87 3.61 19.25
CA THR A 447 -32.59 3.11 18.07
C THR A 447 -33.11 4.26 17.22
N ALA A 448 -33.68 5.31 17.83
CA ALA A 448 -34.14 6.49 17.11
C ALA A 448 -32.98 7.26 16.43
N GLU A 449 -31.83 7.31 17.09
CA GLU A 449 -30.62 8.00 16.60
C GLU A 449 -29.95 7.26 15.44
N LYS A 450 -29.71 5.95 15.59
CA LYS A 450 -28.89 5.17 14.65
C LYS A 450 -29.72 4.45 13.59
N ILE A 451 -30.98 4.12 13.90
CA ILE A 451 -31.85 3.28 13.06
C ILE A 451 -33.12 4.02 12.60
N GLY A 452 -33.49 5.12 13.26
CA GLY A 452 -34.63 5.95 12.90
C GLY A 452 -35.94 5.40 13.41
N GLN A 453 -36.83 4.98 12.51
CA GLN A 453 -38.16 4.51 12.90
C GLN A 453 -38.17 3.10 13.51
N GLY A 454 -37.01 2.47 13.70
CA GLY A 454 -36.86 1.19 14.38
C GLY A 454 -36.44 0.05 13.45
N VAL A 455 -36.42 -1.16 14.00
CA VAL A 455 -36.01 -2.37 13.28
C VAL A 455 -37.22 -3.03 12.61
N LEU A 456 -37.09 -3.35 11.32
CA LEU A 456 -38.15 -3.90 10.48
C LEU A 456 -38.78 -5.19 11.04
N ARG A 457 -40.11 -5.26 10.94
CA ARG A 457 -40.95 -6.44 11.24
C ARG A 457 -42.03 -6.59 10.17
N ALA A 458 -41.74 -7.38 9.13
CA ALA A 458 -42.55 -7.44 7.92
C ALA A 458 -43.97 -7.97 8.18
N ASP A 459 -44.11 -9.09 8.89
CA ASP A 459 -45.41 -9.70 9.19
C ASP A 459 -46.25 -8.81 10.13
N ALA A 460 -45.62 -8.22 11.15
CA ALA A 460 -46.29 -7.28 12.04
C ALA A 460 -46.85 -6.06 11.28
N ALA A 461 -46.13 -5.56 10.28
CA ALA A 461 -46.61 -4.45 9.46
C ALA A 461 -47.88 -4.81 8.67
N LEU A 462 -48.04 -6.06 8.21
CA LEU A 462 -49.24 -6.50 7.49
C LEU A 462 -50.52 -6.35 8.31
N ALA A 463 -50.43 -6.43 9.65
CA ALA A 463 -51.57 -6.22 10.53
C ALA A 463 -51.98 -4.75 10.66
N VAL A 464 -51.14 -3.80 10.24
CA VAL A 464 -51.46 -2.37 10.27
C VAL A 464 -52.32 -2.02 9.06
N MET A 465 -53.58 -1.67 9.31
CA MET A 465 -54.52 -1.28 8.27
C MET A 465 -54.10 0.03 7.57
N PRO A 466 -54.38 0.19 6.26
CA PRO A 466 -54.13 1.44 5.55
C PRO A 466 -54.85 2.61 6.21
N ARG A 467 -54.13 3.72 6.42
CA ARG A 467 -54.73 4.92 7.01
C ARG A 467 -55.79 5.52 6.07
N PRO A 468 -56.88 6.07 6.59
CA PRO A 468 -57.80 6.88 5.80
C PRO A 468 -57.09 8.07 5.15
N GLU A 469 -57.50 8.46 3.93
CA GLU A 469 -56.85 9.54 3.16
C GLU A 469 -56.70 10.84 3.94
N ASN A 470 -57.71 11.22 4.72
CA ASN A 470 -57.71 12.45 5.53
C ASN A 470 -56.73 12.43 6.73
N LYS A 471 -56.05 11.30 6.99
CA LYS A 471 -55.01 11.15 8.01
C LYS A 471 -53.61 10.98 7.42
N LEU A 472 -53.48 11.03 6.09
CA LEU A 472 -52.21 10.99 5.39
C LEU A 472 -51.76 12.42 5.07
N THR A 473 -50.46 12.68 5.23
CA THR A 473 -49.89 14.01 4.99
C THR A 473 -48.81 13.89 3.94
N LYS A 474 -48.94 14.68 2.88
CA LYS A 474 -47.95 14.72 1.81
C LYS A 474 -46.66 15.37 2.33
N LEU A 475 -45.52 14.70 2.14
CA LEU A 475 -44.24 15.31 2.50
C LEU A 475 -43.87 16.47 1.56
N PRO A 476 -43.13 17.47 2.08
CA PRO A 476 -42.62 18.55 1.25
C PRO A 476 -41.73 18.00 0.12
N PRO A 477 -41.62 18.72 -1.00
CA PRO A 477 -40.68 18.37 -2.08
C PRO A 477 -39.25 18.20 -1.56
N ALA A 478 -38.54 17.23 -2.11
CA ALA A 478 -37.10 17.10 -1.94
C ALA A 478 -36.40 18.37 -2.47
N LYS A 479 -35.26 18.71 -1.86
CA LYS A 479 -34.46 19.91 -2.17
C LYS A 479 -33.05 19.49 -2.52
N TYR A 480 -32.42 20.19 -3.45
CA TYR A 480 -31.07 19.87 -3.92
C TYR A 480 -29.98 20.48 -3.02
N SER A 481 -30.35 21.50 -2.24
CA SER A 481 -29.50 22.23 -1.28
C SER A 481 -30.21 22.40 0.07
N TRP A 482 -29.47 22.87 1.06
CA TRP A 482 -30.02 23.22 2.37
C TRP A 482 -30.53 24.65 2.43
N ASP A 483 -31.63 24.85 3.18
CA ASP A 483 -32.32 26.13 3.28
C ASP A 483 -31.40 27.26 3.76
N TRP A 484 -30.43 26.97 4.63
CA TRP A 484 -29.49 27.96 5.16
C TRP A 484 -28.48 28.46 4.11
N LEU A 485 -28.15 27.67 3.08
CA LEU A 485 -27.28 28.08 1.98
C LEU A 485 -27.97 29.07 1.04
N ASP A 486 -29.29 28.94 0.89
CA ASP A 486 -30.11 29.86 0.10
C ASP A 486 -30.16 31.27 0.73
N PHE A 487 -30.02 31.39 2.06
CA PHE A 487 -29.92 32.69 2.72
C PHE A 487 -28.61 33.41 2.42
N ILE A 488 -27.50 32.68 2.28
CA ILE A 488 -26.16 33.25 2.06
C ILE A 488 -25.95 33.56 0.58
N THR A 489 -26.50 32.74 -0.31
CA THR A 489 -26.49 32.96 -1.76
C THR A 489 -27.58 33.91 -2.24
N GLY A 490 -28.59 34.20 -1.40
CA GLY A 490 -29.79 34.98 -1.70
C GLY A 490 -29.66 36.51 -1.62
N SER A 491 -30.81 37.20 -1.62
CA SER A 491 -30.96 38.66 -1.79
C SER A 491 -30.38 39.54 -0.68
N ASN A 492 -29.96 38.95 0.44
CA ASN A 492 -29.26 39.63 1.54
C ASN A 492 -27.73 39.48 1.46
N SER A 493 -27.22 38.85 0.40
CA SER A 493 -25.79 38.76 0.12
C SER A 493 -25.27 40.08 -0.44
N LEU A 494 -24.10 40.54 0.03
CA LEU A 494 -23.43 41.78 -0.41
C LEU A 494 -22.97 41.74 -1.88
N ALA A 495 -23.11 40.60 -2.58
CA ALA A 495 -22.76 40.42 -3.99
C ALA A 495 -24.02 40.13 -4.84
N PRO A 496 -24.32 40.93 -5.89
CA PRO A 496 -25.47 40.66 -6.77
C PRO A 496 -25.19 39.45 -7.67
N VAL A 497 -25.62 38.26 -7.23
CA VAL A 497 -25.55 37.02 -8.02
C VAL A 497 -26.89 36.78 -8.75
N ALA A 498 -26.86 36.41 -10.03
CA ALA A 498 -28.07 36.09 -10.80
C ALA A 498 -28.81 34.87 -10.22
N PRO A 499 -30.16 34.80 -10.26
CA PRO A 499 -30.93 33.73 -9.60
C PRO A 499 -30.52 32.31 -9.96
N GLN A 500 -30.20 32.04 -11.23
CA GLN A 500 -29.74 30.71 -11.68
C GLN A 500 -28.36 30.36 -11.13
N GLN A 501 -27.44 31.33 -11.12
CA GLN A 501 -26.10 31.17 -10.58
C GLN A 501 -26.14 30.87 -9.06
N ARG A 502 -27.07 31.49 -8.31
CA ARG A 502 -27.25 31.21 -6.88
C ARG A 502 -27.55 29.73 -6.59
N LYS A 503 -28.45 29.14 -7.37
CA LYS A 503 -28.84 27.73 -7.23
C LYS A 503 -27.67 26.78 -7.49
N MET A 504 -26.85 27.10 -8.49
CA MET A 504 -25.64 26.33 -8.81
C MET A 504 -24.62 26.40 -7.67
N LEU A 505 -24.39 27.59 -7.09
CA LEU A 505 -23.48 27.76 -5.95
C LEU A 505 -23.96 26.99 -4.70
N ALA A 506 -25.26 27.05 -4.39
CA ALA A 506 -25.84 26.31 -3.27
C ALA A 506 -25.73 24.79 -3.47
N LEU A 507 -25.96 24.31 -4.69
CA LEU A 507 -25.82 22.90 -5.03
C LEU A 507 -24.35 22.44 -4.95
N GLU A 508 -23.41 23.21 -5.51
CA GLU A 508 -21.98 22.91 -5.42
C GLU A 508 -21.52 22.83 -3.96
N LEU A 509 -21.90 23.80 -3.11
CA LEU A 509 -21.60 23.76 -1.68
C LEU A 509 -22.18 22.53 -1.00
N THR A 510 -23.41 22.12 -1.34
CA THR A 510 -24.03 20.92 -0.74
C THR A 510 -23.32 19.63 -1.18
N GLN A 511 -22.85 19.56 -2.43
CA GLN A 511 -22.06 18.43 -2.92
C GLN A 511 -20.68 18.37 -2.25
N MET A 512 -20.06 19.52 -1.92
CA MET A 512 -18.78 19.55 -1.21
C MET A 512 -18.82 18.86 0.14
N ALA A 513 -19.87 19.05 0.95
CA ALA A 513 -20.00 18.34 2.22
C ALA A 513 -20.00 16.82 2.06
N GLN A 514 -20.49 16.30 0.93
CA GLN A 514 -20.51 14.85 0.70
C GLN A 514 -19.15 14.30 0.26
N LEU A 515 -18.26 15.16 -0.22
CA LEU A 515 -16.95 14.79 -0.76
C LEU A 515 -15.80 15.07 0.21
N TYR A 516 -15.94 16.10 1.06
CA TYR A 516 -14.86 16.58 1.92
C TYR A 516 -15.25 16.47 3.40
N PRO A 517 -14.53 15.64 4.20
CA PRO A 517 -14.82 15.44 5.62
C PRO A 517 -14.85 16.74 6.43
N SER A 518 -13.94 17.68 6.15
CA SER A 518 -13.85 18.96 6.88
C SER A 518 -15.08 19.85 6.66
N VAL A 519 -15.71 19.74 5.49
CA VAL A 519 -16.96 20.45 5.16
C VAL A 519 -18.16 19.77 5.81
N ASP A 520 -18.26 18.42 5.76
CA ASP A 520 -19.34 17.64 6.41
C ASP A 520 -19.37 17.89 7.93
N LEU A 521 -18.20 17.80 8.59
CA LEU A 521 -18.08 17.89 10.05
C LEU A 521 -18.29 19.30 10.60
N ALA A 522 -18.33 20.33 9.76
CA ALA A 522 -18.50 21.72 10.20
C ALA A 522 -19.91 21.99 10.78
N ILE A 523 -20.93 21.25 10.33
CA ILE A 523 -22.33 21.39 10.77
C ILE A 523 -22.91 20.00 11.08
N ALA A 524 -23.28 19.76 12.34
CA ALA A 524 -23.79 18.46 12.79
C ALA A 524 -25.11 18.02 12.13
N ASP A 525 -26.03 18.96 11.87
CA ASP A 525 -27.28 18.71 11.15
C ASP A 525 -27.55 19.86 10.17
N PRO A 526 -27.03 19.77 8.93
CA PRO A 526 -27.22 20.83 7.94
C PRO A 526 -28.64 20.87 7.37
N ASP A 527 -29.43 19.82 7.62
CA ASP A 527 -30.83 19.67 7.24
C ASP A 527 -31.80 20.24 8.31
N ALA A 528 -31.28 20.71 9.45
CA ALA A 528 -32.06 21.34 10.52
C ALA A 528 -32.59 22.74 10.13
N ASP A 529 -33.47 23.30 10.97
CA ASP A 529 -33.95 24.68 10.82
C ASP A 529 -32.73 25.63 10.68
N PRO A 530 -32.65 26.47 9.63
CA PRO A 530 -31.57 27.44 9.45
C PRO A 530 -31.31 28.33 10.67
N LYS A 531 -32.32 28.56 11.52
CA LYS A 531 -32.19 29.33 12.78
C LYS A 531 -31.47 28.56 13.88
N ALA A 532 -31.46 27.24 13.84
CA ALA A 532 -30.74 26.38 14.78
C ALA A 532 -29.24 26.26 14.44
N ILE A 533 -28.83 26.61 13.22
CA ILE A 533 -27.43 26.56 12.79
C ILE A 533 -26.75 27.89 13.17
N SER A 534 -25.81 27.82 14.12
CA SER A 534 -25.09 29.01 14.59
C SER A 534 -24.31 29.71 13.47
N ALA A 535 -24.15 31.03 13.58
CA ALA A 535 -23.34 31.79 12.63
C ALA A 535 -21.88 31.30 12.58
N ALA A 536 -21.32 30.89 13.71
CA ALA A 536 -19.97 30.30 13.77
C ALA A 536 -19.87 28.98 12.99
N ALA A 537 -20.86 28.09 13.11
CA ALA A 537 -20.88 26.84 12.35
C ALA A 537 -21.01 27.09 10.83
N ARG A 538 -21.87 28.05 10.43
CA ARG A 538 -21.96 28.48 9.02
C ARG A 538 -20.66 29.06 8.50
N ASN A 539 -19.97 29.90 9.26
CA ASN A 539 -18.69 30.47 8.85
C ASN A 539 -17.61 29.39 8.71
N ARG A 540 -17.49 28.47 9.68
CA ARG A 540 -16.55 27.34 9.58
C ARG A 540 -16.81 26.46 8.36
N TYR A 541 -18.07 26.22 8.04
CA TYR A 541 -18.46 25.48 6.83
C TYR A 541 -17.96 26.19 5.57
N LEU A 542 -18.20 27.50 5.45
CA LEU A 542 -17.77 28.27 4.28
C LEU A 542 -16.24 28.41 4.20
N GLU A 543 -15.55 28.52 5.33
CA GLU A 543 -14.08 28.54 5.39
C GLU A 543 -13.51 27.19 4.97
N ALA A 544 -14.02 26.06 5.49
CA ALA A 544 -13.60 24.73 5.05
C ALA A 544 -13.88 24.51 3.55
N ALA A 545 -15.03 24.98 3.05
CA ALA A 545 -15.36 24.92 1.63
C ALA A 545 -14.39 25.73 0.76
N LEU A 546 -13.91 26.88 1.24
CA LEU A 546 -12.94 27.73 0.52
C LEU A 546 -11.51 27.18 0.58
N ASP A 547 -11.09 26.75 1.77
CA ASP A 547 -9.70 26.41 2.08
C ASP A 547 -9.36 24.95 1.69
N GLU A 548 -10.32 24.02 1.80
CA GLU A 548 -10.10 22.58 1.57
C GLU A 548 -11.02 21.97 0.47
N GLY A 549 -12.15 22.60 0.15
CA GLY A 549 -13.21 22.04 -0.70
C GLY A 549 -12.99 22.08 -2.22
N ASN A 550 -11.87 22.62 -2.71
CA ASN A 550 -11.57 22.82 -4.14
C ASN A 550 -12.75 23.48 -4.94
N PRO A 551 -13.22 24.69 -4.58
CA PRO A 551 -14.35 25.33 -5.22
C PRO A 551 -14.10 25.76 -6.66
N SER A 552 -15.15 25.72 -7.47
CA SER A 552 -15.19 26.31 -8.81
C SER A 552 -14.79 27.77 -8.75
N LYS A 553 -14.32 28.33 -9.87
CA LYS A 553 -13.89 29.75 -9.90
C LYS A 553 -15.03 30.68 -9.47
N PRO A 554 -16.29 30.51 -9.93
CA PRO A 554 -17.40 31.31 -9.46
C PRO A 554 -17.69 31.13 -7.97
N LEU A 555 -17.64 29.91 -7.44
CA LEU A 555 -17.87 29.67 -6.01
C LEU A 555 -16.76 30.26 -5.15
N ARG A 556 -15.50 30.14 -5.56
CA ARG A 556 -14.35 30.75 -4.89
C ARG A 556 -14.54 32.27 -4.78
N THR A 557 -14.86 32.95 -5.88
CA THR A 557 -15.12 34.40 -5.87
C THR A 557 -16.29 34.77 -4.96
N PHE A 558 -17.36 33.96 -4.94
CA PHE A 558 -18.48 34.17 -4.03
C PHE A 558 -18.07 34.02 -2.56
N LEU A 559 -17.36 32.95 -2.20
CA LEU A 559 -16.91 32.69 -0.83
C LEU A 559 -15.92 33.75 -0.33
N GLU A 560 -14.98 34.20 -1.17
CA GLU A 560 -14.06 35.30 -0.87
C GLU A 560 -14.81 36.61 -0.57
N GLY A 561 -15.88 36.89 -1.31
CA GLY A 561 -16.74 38.04 -1.07
C GLY A 561 -17.54 37.95 0.23
N VAL A 562 -18.18 36.79 0.48
CA VAL A 562 -19.03 36.56 1.67
C VAL A 562 -18.20 36.55 2.97
N LEU A 563 -17.00 35.96 2.95
CA LEU A 563 -16.10 35.92 4.11
C LEU A 563 -15.31 37.23 4.29
N ALA A 564 -15.61 38.28 3.50
CA ALA A 564 -14.87 39.54 3.46
C ALA A 564 -13.35 39.36 3.26
N ARG A 565 -12.95 38.26 2.61
CA ARG A 565 -11.59 37.96 2.17
C ARG A 565 -11.35 38.51 0.75
N LEU A 566 -11.93 39.68 0.43
CA LEU A 566 -11.80 40.34 -0.88
C LEU A 566 -10.32 40.65 -1.14
N GLY A 567 -9.75 39.98 -2.14
CA GLY A 567 -8.34 40.17 -2.49
C GLY A 567 -7.36 39.44 -1.57
N ALA A 568 -7.82 38.47 -0.77
CA ALA A 568 -6.92 37.46 -0.24
C ALA A 568 -6.43 36.60 -1.41
N LYS A 569 -5.38 37.06 -2.12
CA LYS A 569 -4.43 36.10 -2.70
C LYS A 569 -4.14 35.12 -1.57
N ALA A 570 -4.38 33.83 -1.83
CA ALA A 570 -3.93 32.74 -0.99
C ALA A 570 -2.60 33.16 -0.34
N ALA A 571 -2.56 33.17 0.99
CA ALA A 571 -1.31 33.37 1.70
C ALA A 571 -0.35 32.28 1.22
N ALA A 572 0.52 32.62 0.26
CA ALA A 572 1.78 31.92 0.15
C ALA A 572 2.48 32.19 1.48
N ALA A 573 2.69 31.14 2.27
CA ALA A 573 3.49 31.23 3.47
C ALA A 573 4.79 32.01 3.15
N ALA A 574 5.11 32.94 4.04
CA ALA A 574 5.94 34.13 3.81
C ALA A 574 7.27 33.91 3.06
N THR A 575 7.64 34.93 2.29
CA THR A 575 9.04 35.27 1.96
C THR A 575 9.50 36.40 2.90
N PRO A 576 10.73 36.36 3.45
CA PRO A 576 11.55 37.57 3.46
C PRO A 576 13.06 37.28 3.21
N PRO A 577 13.92 38.24 2.78
CA PRO A 577 13.70 39.63 2.36
C PRO A 577 14.09 39.91 0.89
N LYS A 578 13.79 41.12 0.43
CA LYS A 578 13.86 41.59 -0.97
C LYS A 578 15.30 42.01 -1.37
N ALA A 579 16.00 41.15 -2.09
CA ALA A 579 16.99 41.56 -3.09
C ALA A 579 16.30 41.57 -4.47
N ALA A 580 16.63 42.51 -5.36
CA ALA A 580 15.93 42.77 -6.62
C ALA A 580 15.52 41.48 -7.39
N ALA A 581 14.22 41.25 -7.60
CA ALA A 581 13.69 39.94 -8.05
C ALA A 581 13.25 39.92 -9.53
N VAL A 582 13.91 39.03 -10.28
CA VAL A 582 13.77 38.67 -11.70
C VAL A 582 12.40 37.97 -11.99
N PRO A 583 11.81 38.04 -13.21
CA PRO A 583 10.47 37.53 -13.49
C PRO A 583 10.31 36.03 -13.21
N ILE A 584 9.28 35.62 -12.46
CA ILE A 584 9.06 34.20 -12.11
C ILE A 584 8.25 33.49 -13.23
N LYS A 585 8.95 32.68 -14.03
CA LYS A 585 8.36 31.71 -14.98
C LYS A 585 7.61 30.62 -14.20
N ARG A 586 6.30 30.45 -14.44
CA ARG A 586 5.53 29.30 -13.92
C ARG A 586 5.95 28.02 -14.66
N LYS A 587 6.31 26.97 -13.90
CA LYS A 587 6.60 25.62 -14.42
C LYS A 587 5.29 24.89 -14.78
N PRO A 588 5.25 24.11 -15.88
CA PRO A 588 4.09 23.30 -16.27
C PRO A 588 3.77 22.19 -15.24
N PRO A 589 2.52 21.66 -15.22
CA PRO A 589 2.14 20.57 -14.32
C PRO A 589 3.00 19.33 -14.59
N HIS A 590 3.70 18.86 -13.55
CA HIS A 590 4.46 17.61 -13.61
C HIS A 590 3.47 16.43 -13.57
N PRO A 591 3.50 15.49 -14.54
CA PRO A 591 2.77 14.24 -14.43
C PRO A 591 3.17 13.51 -13.14
N LEU A 592 2.24 12.74 -12.57
CA LEU A 592 2.54 11.86 -11.43
C LEU A 592 3.73 10.96 -11.81
N PRO A 593 4.69 10.74 -10.90
CA PRO A 593 5.83 9.89 -11.20
C PRO A 593 5.34 8.48 -11.56
N PRO A 594 5.91 7.85 -12.61
CA PRO A 594 5.50 6.52 -13.02
C PRO A 594 5.70 5.51 -11.86
N PRO A 595 4.76 4.56 -11.66
CA PRO A 595 4.92 3.50 -10.66
C PRO A 595 6.17 2.67 -10.99
N ASN A 596 6.91 2.19 -9.98
CA ASN A 596 8.11 1.35 -10.14
C ASN A 596 7.92 0.20 -11.15
N ARG A 597 9.02 -0.21 -11.81
CA ARG A 597 9.01 -1.34 -12.75
C ARG A 597 8.77 -2.64 -12.00
N GLN A 598 7.89 -3.49 -12.53
CA GLN A 598 7.66 -4.84 -12.01
C GLN A 598 8.44 -5.85 -12.85
N LEU A 599 9.18 -6.75 -12.19
CA LEU A 599 9.97 -7.78 -12.86
C LEU A 599 9.76 -9.14 -12.19
N ARG A 600 9.46 -10.16 -13.00
CA ARG A 600 9.38 -11.56 -12.55
C ARG A 600 10.78 -12.13 -12.31
N ILE A 601 10.92 -12.90 -11.24
CA ILE A 601 12.13 -13.61 -10.85
C ILE A 601 11.81 -15.06 -10.47
N TYR A 602 12.84 -15.91 -10.41
CA TYR A 602 12.73 -17.18 -9.68
C TYR A 602 12.70 -16.89 -8.17
N ALA A 603 11.60 -17.25 -7.51
CA ALA A 603 11.47 -17.16 -6.06
C ALA A 603 12.04 -18.41 -5.38
N LEU A 604 11.84 -19.57 -6.03
CA LEU A 604 12.51 -20.82 -5.71
C LEU A 604 13.50 -21.15 -6.81
N ASP A 605 14.54 -21.85 -6.41
CA ASP A 605 15.53 -22.41 -7.31
C ASP A 605 14.86 -23.28 -8.42
N PRO A 606 15.33 -23.22 -9.69
CA PRO A 606 14.68 -23.90 -10.82
C PRO A 606 14.50 -25.43 -10.69
N SER A 607 15.30 -26.12 -9.87
CA SER A 607 15.08 -27.56 -9.60
C SER A 607 13.77 -27.80 -8.87
N ILE A 608 13.46 -26.98 -7.86
CA ILE A 608 12.26 -27.10 -7.05
C ILE A 608 11.06 -26.61 -7.84
N ALA A 609 11.24 -25.60 -8.70
CA ALA A 609 10.21 -25.13 -9.62
C ALA A 609 9.63 -26.21 -10.55
N LYS A 610 10.32 -27.34 -10.72
CA LYS A 610 9.88 -28.49 -11.53
C LYS A 610 9.01 -29.49 -10.76
N GLN A 611 8.81 -29.30 -9.46
CA GLN A 611 7.91 -30.13 -8.65
C GLN A 611 6.47 -29.61 -8.72
N LEU A 612 5.49 -30.50 -8.80
CA LEU A 612 4.07 -30.12 -8.90
C LEU A 612 3.57 -29.34 -7.68
N ASP A 613 4.16 -29.56 -6.50
CA ASP A 613 3.80 -28.89 -5.25
C ASP A 613 4.30 -27.43 -5.18
N SER A 614 5.24 -27.01 -6.03
CA SER A 614 5.84 -25.67 -6.02
C SER A 614 5.35 -24.74 -7.15
N VAL A 615 4.51 -25.24 -8.08
CA VAL A 615 4.04 -24.53 -9.28
C VAL A 615 3.33 -23.20 -8.95
N SER A 616 2.70 -23.09 -7.80
CA SER A 616 2.01 -21.87 -7.36
C SER A 616 2.95 -20.78 -6.81
N VAL A 617 4.23 -21.10 -6.54
CA VAL A 617 5.14 -20.22 -5.77
C VAL A 617 6.58 -20.16 -6.32
N PHE A 618 6.90 -20.86 -7.41
CA PHE A 618 8.26 -20.86 -7.96
C PHE A 618 8.72 -19.52 -8.53
N GLN A 619 7.77 -18.62 -8.85
CA GLN A 619 8.04 -17.28 -9.36
C GLN A 619 7.51 -16.22 -8.40
N ALA A 620 8.18 -15.08 -8.34
CA ALA A 620 7.71 -13.87 -7.66
C ALA A 620 7.85 -12.66 -8.57
N THR A 621 7.01 -11.64 -8.36
CA THR A 621 7.12 -10.35 -9.06
C THR A 621 7.64 -9.32 -8.07
N ILE A 622 8.81 -8.75 -8.35
CA ILE A 622 9.44 -7.74 -7.49
C ILE A 622 9.38 -6.36 -8.11
N SER A 623 9.18 -5.35 -7.26
CA SER A 623 9.10 -3.95 -7.64
C SER A 623 10.47 -3.29 -7.58
N VAL A 624 11.02 -2.94 -8.73
CA VAL A 624 12.34 -2.32 -8.89
C VAL A 624 12.13 -0.85 -9.28
N PRO A 625 12.82 0.12 -8.62
CA PRO A 625 12.73 1.51 -9.03
C PRO A 625 13.12 1.66 -10.51
N TRP A 626 12.56 2.66 -11.18
CA TRP A 626 13.10 3.04 -12.49
C TRP A 626 14.54 3.51 -12.29
N ASP A 627 15.46 2.64 -12.64
CA ASP A 627 16.87 2.93 -12.90
C ASP A 627 17.05 3.49 -14.33
N ASP A 628 15.92 3.82 -14.98
CA ASP A 628 15.89 4.91 -15.95
C ASP A 628 16.23 6.16 -15.15
N ASP A 629 17.33 6.80 -15.49
CA ASP A 629 17.95 7.64 -14.50
C ASP A 629 17.05 8.83 -14.04
N PRO A 630 16.67 8.93 -12.75
CA PRO A 630 16.03 10.15 -12.23
C PRO A 630 17.02 11.33 -12.10
N SER A 631 18.31 11.08 -12.38
CA SER A 631 19.48 11.88 -12.02
C SER A 631 20.51 12.12 -13.16
N SER A 632 20.64 11.33 -14.24
CA SER A 632 21.60 11.47 -15.37
C SER A 632 20.99 11.84 -16.72
N GLY A 633 19.67 11.72 -16.89
CA GLY A 633 18.95 12.17 -18.09
C GLY A 633 18.98 11.20 -19.28
N ARG A 634 19.20 9.89 -19.05
CA ARG A 634 19.14 8.83 -20.09
C ARG A 634 18.32 7.63 -19.60
N ALA A 635 17.55 7.03 -20.51
CA ALA A 635 16.79 5.80 -20.25
C ALA A 635 17.74 4.61 -20.01
N LEU A 636 17.29 3.61 -19.27
CA LEU A 636 18.00 2.34 -19.10
C LEU A 636 18.25 1.70 -20.47
N LEU A 637 19.49 1.30 -20.74
CA LEU A 637 19.88 0.69 -22.01
C LEU A 637 19.77 -0.85 -21.96
N PRO A 638 19.62 -1.53 -23.10
CA PRO A 638 19.62 -2.99 -23.15
C PRO A 638 20.87 -3.61 -22.52
N GLY A 639 20.70 -4.76 -21.85
CA GLY A 639 21.74 -5.41 -21.05
C GLY A 639 21.82 -4.72 -19.68
N PRO A 640 20.65 -4.62 -19.01
CA PRO A 640 20.17 -3.43 -18.32
C PRO A 640 21.31 -2.58 -17.75
N ILE A 641 21.64 -1.49 -18.45
CA ILE A 641 22.74 -0.59 -18.10
C ILE A 641 22.14 0.69 -17.51
N GLY A 642 22.18 0.79 -16.18
CA GLY A 642 21.56 1.88 -15.41
C GLY A 642 22.56 2.80 -14.71
N GLU A 643 22.17 3.40 -13.60
CA GLU A 643 23.09 4.23 -12.79
C GLU A 643 23.98 3.36 -11.89
N TYR A 644 23.44 2.27 -11.36
CA TYR A 644 24.15 1.38 -10.42
C TYR A 644 24.89 0.25 -11.11
N LEU A 645 24.23 -0.38 -12.09
CA LEU A 645 24.62 -1.69 -12.61
C LEU A 645 24.79 -1.66 -14.13
N GLU A 646 25.66 -2.54 -14.62
CA GLU A 646 25.85 -2.84 -16.03
C GLU A 646 25.87 -4.36 -16.19
N VAL A 647 24.85 -4.93 -16.86
CA VAL A 647 24.79 -6.39 -17.08
C VAL A 647 25.43 -6.72 -18.43
N VAL A 648 26.57 -7.41 -18.37
CA VAL A 648 27.36 -7.77 -19.54
C VAL A 648 27.34 -9.28 -19.70
N ASP A 649 26.55 -9.76 -20.66
CA ASP A 649 26.33 -11.19 -20.86
C ASP A 649 27.24 -11.78 -21.96
N ILE A 650 28.52 -11.93 -21.59
CA ILE A 650 29.54 -12.58 -22.40
C ILE A 650 29.88 -13.91 -21.71
N ASP A 651 29.92 -14.99 -22.48
CA ASP A 651 30.34 -16.32 -22.08
C ASP A 651 31.70 -16.64 -22.72
N PRO A 652 32.81 -16.39 -22.02
CA PRO A 652 34.15 -16.63 -22.56
C PRO A 652 34.39 -18.12 -22.85
N ALA A 653 33.85 -19.01 -22.00
CA ALA A 653 34.05 -20.45 -22.13
C ALA A 653 33.40 -21.03 -23.41
N SER A 654 32.29 -20.44 -23.84
CA SER A 654 31.65 -20.80 -25.11
C SER A 654 31.99 -19.87 -26.28
N ASN A 655 32.81 -18.84 -26.04
CA ASN A 655 33.10 -17.74 -26.98
C ASN A 655 31.82 -17.13 -27.59
N ARG A 656 30.82 -16.86 -26.74
CA ARG A 656 29.51 -16.32 -27.13
C ARG A 656 29.22 -15.00 -26.44
N VAL A 657 28.42 -14.18 -27.10
CA VAL A 657 27.81 -12.99 -26.53
C VAL A 657 26.30 -13.16 -26.68
N TYR A 658 25.56 -13.02 -25.59
CA TYR A 658 24.12 -13.15 -25.60
C TYR A 658 23.46 -11.80 -25.86
N ASP A 659 22.35 -11.81 -26.60
CA ASP A 659 21.62 -10.59 -26.92
C ASP A 659 21.15 -9.89 -25.62
N PRO A 660 21.36 -8.58 -25.49
CA PRO A 660 20.95 -7.85 -24.30
C PRO A 660 19.42 -7.82 -24.17
N VAL A 661 18.91 -7.95 -22.94
CA VAL A 661 17.49 -7.73 -22.64
C VAL A 661 17.18 -6.23 -22.57
N ASP A 662 16.12 -5.79 -23.25
CA ASP A 662 15.63 -4.41 -23.18
C ASP A 662 14.41 -4.35 -22.25
N LEU A 663 14.63 -3.97 -21.00
CA LEU A 663 13.56 -3.86 -19.99
C LEU A 663 12.61 -2.66 -20.22
N ASN A 664 12.89 -1.81 -21.22
CA ASN A 664 11.99 -0.73 -21.66
C ASN A 664 11.15 -1.13 -22.88
N ASP A 665 11.29 -2.36 -23.38
CA ASP A 665 10.41 -2.90 -24.39
C ASP A 665 8.95 -2.90 -23.91
N LYS A 666 8.04 -2.42 -24.76
CA LYS A 666 6.62 -2.23 -24.40
C LYS A 666 5.92 -3.54 -24.03
N THR A 667 6.33 -4.65 -24.63
CA THR A 667 5.76 -5.96 -24.35
C THR A 667 6.23 -6.45 -22.99
N LEU A 668 7.53 -6.28 -22.68
CA LEU A 668 8.04 -6.62 -21.35
C LEU A 668 7.41 -5.76 -20.24
N LEU A 669 7.22 -4.45 -20.48
CA LEU A 669 6.55 -3.56 -19.53
C LEU A 669 5.08 -3.91 -19.27
N ALA A 670 4.37 -4.43 -20.27
CA ALA A 670 2.95 -4.80 -20.15
C ALA A 670 2.72 -6.15 -19.43
N GLN A 671 3.77 -6.94 -19.18
CA GLN A 671 3.66 -8.29 -18.63
C GLN A 671 4.59 -8.55 -17.42
N ASP A 672 5.13 -7.49 -16.81
CA ASP A 672 6.04 -7.55 -15.66
C ASP A 672 7.38 -8.27 -15.96
N GLY A 673 7.94 -8.06 -17.15
CA GLY A 673 9.22 -8.63 -17.59
C GLY A 673 9.10 -9.97 -18.31
N LEU A 674 10.22 -10.68 -18.48
CA LEU A 674 10.25 -12.04 -19.03
C LEU A 674 9.77 -13.05 -17.98
N PRO A 675 8.99 -14.09 -18.37
CA PRO A 675 8.69 -15.20 -17.48
C PRO A 675 9.97 -15.98 -17.13
N PRO A 676 10.04 -16.61 -15.94
CA PRO A 676 11.20 -17.39 -15.55
C PRO A 676 11.56 -18.50 -16.53
N SER A 677 12.86 -18.60 -16.84
CA SER A 677 13.37 -19.57 -17.82
C SER A 677 14.84 -19.89 -17.58
N GLU A 678 15.16 -21.18 -17.52
CA GLU A 678 16.55 -21.70 -17.47
C GLU A 678 17.26 -21.64 -18.83
N GLY A 679 16.51 -21.53 -19.92
CA GLY A 679 17.02 -21.61 -21.30
C GLY A 679 17.11 -20.26 -22.01
N ASN A 680 16.67 -19.18 -21.38
CA ASN A 680 16.62 -17.85 -21.98
C ASN A 680 17.65 -16.91 -21.31
N PRO A 681 18.81 -16.65 -21.95
CA PRO A 681 19.83 -15.75 -21.41
C PRO A 681 19.31 -14.33 -21.10
N LYS A 682 18.30 -13.84 -21.84
CA LYS A 682 17.68 -12.53 -21.55
C LYS A 682 16.95 -12.53 -20.19
N PHE A 683 16.38 -13.66 -19.79
CA PHE A 683 15.82 -13.80 -18.45
C PHE A 683 16.93 -13.86 -17.39
N HIS A 684 18.07 -14.49 -17.65
CA HIS A 684 19.21 -14.53 -16.71
C HIS A 684 19.70 -13.10 -16.42
N GLN A 685 19.78 -12.26 -17.44
CA GLN A 685 20.10 -10.83 -17.30
C GLN A 685 19.05 -10.07 -16.48
N GLN A 686 17.75 -10.33 -16.68
CA GLN A 686 16.67 -9.74 -15.88
C GLN A 686 16.76 -10.18 -14.41
N MET A 687 17.03 -11.46 -14.17
CA MET A 687 17.11 -12.07 -12.84
C MET A 687 18.18 -11.40 -11.99
N VAL A 688 19.43 -11.37 -12.47
CA VAL A 688 20.55 -10.77 -11.74
C VAL A 688 20.32 -9.27 -11.50
N TYR A 689 19.74 -8.57 -12.47
CA TYR A 689 19.48 -7.15 -12.37
C TYR A 689 18.41 -6.84 -11.32
N ALA A 690 17.26 -7.54 -11.37
CA ALA A 690 16.13 -7.28 -10.50
C ALA A 690 16.47 -7.56 -9.04
N VAL A 691 17.14 -8.69 -8.77
CA VAL A 691 17.54 -9.06 -7.40
C VAL A 691 18.62 -8.10 -6.86
N ALA A 692 19.64 -7.76 -7.65
CA ALA A 692 20.68 -6.83 -7.24
C ALA A 692 20.13 -5.43 -6.90
N MET A 693 19.21 -4.90 -7.72
CA MET A 693 18.57 -3.61 -7.46
C MET A 693 17.67 -3.64 -6.20
N THR A 694 17.00 -4.76 -5.92
CA THR A 694 16.26 -4.95 -4.67
C THR A 694 17.19 -4.89 -3.46
N THR A 695 18.35 -5.59 -3.51
CA THR A 695 19.35 -5.56 -2.44
C THR A 695 19.90 -4.15 -2.20
N ILE A 696 20.24 -3.41 -3.26
CA ILE A 696 20.63 -1.99 -3.16
C ILE A 696 19.53 -1.18 -2.47
N GLY A 697 18.27 -1.37 -2.87
CA GLY A 697 17.13 -0.69 -2.28
C GLY A 697 16.93 -0.95 -0.78
N HIS A 698 17.29 -2.14 -0.28
CA HIS A 698 17.29 -2.43 1.16
C HIS A 698 18.37 -1.61 1.89
N PHE A 699 19.57 -1.52 1.32
CA PHE A 699 20.66 -0.73 1.92
C PHE A 699 20.34 0.75 2.00
N GLU A 700 19.80 1.33 0.92
CA GLU A 700 19.52 2.77 0.88
C GLU A 700 18.38 3.19 1.80
N ARG A 701 17.38 2.33 1.97
CA ARG A 701 16.29 2.53 2.94
C ARG A 701 16.80 2.42 4.38
N ALA A 702 17.66 1.45 4.69
CA ALA A 702 18.18 1.27 6.04
C ALA A 702 19.20 2.35 6.44
N LEU A 703 20.07 2.78 5.52
CA LEU A 703 21.12 3.77 5.75
C LEU A 703 20.67 5.22 5.53
N GLY A 704 19.51 5.43 4.89
CA GLY A 704 18.95 6.76 4.64
C GLY A 704 19.71 7.61 3.61
N ARG A 705 20.52 6.98 2.74
CA ARG A 705 21.38 7.61 1.74
C ARG A 705 21.68 6.68 0.57
N ARG A 706 22.12 7.21 -0.57
CA ARG A 706 22.56 6.37 -1.69
C ARG A 706 23.87 5.65 -1.41
N ALA A 707 23.98 4.42 -1.90
CA ALA A 707 25.19 3.59 -1.80
C ALA A 707 26.25 3.99 -2.85
N LEU A 708 27.52 3.94 -2.47
CA LEU A 708 28.66 4.09 -3.37
C LEU A 708 29.40 2.77 -3.51
N TRP A 709 29.96 2.52 -4.70
CA TRP A 709 30.90 1.43 -4.90
C TRP A 709 32.28 1.81 -4.36
N ALA A 710 33.05 0.80 -3.96
CA ALA A 710 34.43 1.01 -3.56
C ALA A 710 35.24 1.61 -4.73
N PRO A 711 35.99 2.71 -4.52
CA PRO A 711 36.74 3.35 -5.60
C PRO A 711 38.01 2.57 -5.96
N HIS A 712 38.51 2.77 -7.18
CA HIS A 712 39.88 2.39 -7.52
C HIS A 712 40.86 3.44 -7.01
N TYR A 713 42.00 3.03 -6.46
CA TYR A 713 43.07 3.94 -6.08
C TYR A 713 44.16 3.89 -7.15
N ALA A 714 44.52 5.06 -7.70
CA ALA A 714 45.59 5.11 -8.70
C ALA A 714 46.89 4.53 -8.13
N GLY A 715 47.55 3.62 -8.85
CA GLY A 715 48.81 3.01 -8.41
C GLY A 715 49.95 4.02 -8.40
N GLY A 716 50.18 4.70 -7.28
CA GLY A 716 51.33 5.60 -7.11
C GLY A 716 51.43 6.16 -5.70
N ASP A 717 52.63 6.18 -5.13
CA ASP A 717 52.92 6.86 -3.87
C ASP A 717 52.82 8.38 -4.11
N GLY A 718 51.63 8.96 -3.90
CA GLY A 718 51.38 10.37 -4.19
C GLY A 718 52.40 11.27 -3.48
N ARG A 719 52.94 12.29 -4.17
CA ARG A 719 53.97 13.24 -3.65
C ARG A 719 53.49 14.19 -2.53
N SER A 720 52.38 13.90 -1.86
CA SER A 720 51.69 14.86 -0.98
C SER A 720 51.97 14.60 0.51
N ARG A 721 52.09 15.67 1.30
CA ARG A 721 52.10 15.65 2.78
C ARG A 721 50.74 15.25 3.41
N GLY A 722 49.69 15.01 2.60
CA GLY A 722 48.31 14.82 3.05
C GLY A 722 47.77 13.38 2.99
N MET A 723 46.44 13.26 2.94
CA MET A 723 45.70 11.98 2.87
C MET A 723 46.07 11.14 1.63
N GLU A 724 45.88 9.82 1.72
CA GLU A 724 46.25 8.83 0.70
C GLU A 724 45.63 9.06 -0.71
N VAL A 725 46.14 8.26 -1.67
CA VAL A 725 46.07 8.40 -3.14
C VAL A 725 44.71 8.83 -3.71
N LYS A 726 44.74 9.52 -4.87
CA LYS A 726 43.54 9.92 -5.60
C LYS A 726 42.63 8.72 -5.85
N ALA A 727 41.45 8.75 -5.23
CA ALA A 727 40.37 7.80 -5.48
C ALA A 727 39.73 8.12 -6.84
N LEU A 728 39.51 7.06 -7.62
CA LEU A 728 38.82 7.07 -8.90
C LEU A 728 37.45 6.44 -8.68
N GLU A 729 36.42 7.17 -9.09
CA GLU A 729 35.04 6.71 -9.01
C GLU A 729 34.84 5.42 -9.80
N VAL A 730 34.04 4.51 -9.24
CA VAL A 730 33.48 3.36 -9.95
C VAL A 730 32.00 3.67 -10.18
N PRO A 731 31.60 4.09 -11.40
CA PRO A 731 30.23 4.52 -11.65
C PRO A 731 29.25 3.35 -11.55
N ARG A 732 29.61 2.19 -12.10
CA ARG A 732 28.75 1.00 -12.16
C ARG A 732 29.48 -0.24 -11.70
N LEU A 733 28.76 -1.12 -11.03
CA LEU A 733 29.19 -2.48 -10.77
C LEU A 733 28.79 -3.33 -11.98
N ARG A 734 29.72 -4.12 -12.51
CA ARG A 734 29.41 -5.02 -13.64
C ARG A 734 28.86 -6.33 -13.14
N ILE A 735 27.93 -6.92 -13.88
CA ILE A 735 27.40 -8.25 -13.58
C ILE A 735 27.53 -9.12 -14.81
N TYR A 736 28.13 -10.29 -14.66
CA TYR A 736 28.34 -11.27 -15.73
C TYR A 736 27.58 -12.56 -15.38
N PRO A 737 26.38 -12.79 -15.95
CA PRO A 737 25.57 -13.99 -15.67
C PRO A 737 26.25 -15.31 -16.05
N HIS A 738 27.11 -15.29 -17.08
CA HIS A 738 27.80 -16.47 -17.63
C HIS A 738 29.32 -16.27 -17.64
N ALA A 739 29.90 -15.81 -16.53
CA ALA A 739 31.30 -15.41 -16.46
C ALA A 739 32.31 -16.56 -16.61
N LEU A 740 31.99 -17.73 -16.05
CA LEU A 740 32.88 -18.88 -16.01
C LEU A 740 32.12 -20.21 -16.05
N ARG A 741 32.76 -21.26 -16.56
CA ARG A 741 32.22 -22.63 -16.52
C ARG A 741 32.70 -23.36 -15.26
N ALA A 742 32.19 -22.94 -14.11
CA ALA A 742 32.50 -23.52 -12.81
C ALA A 742 31.29 -23.44 -11.87
N GLY A 743 31.26 -24.29 -10.84
CA GLY A 743 30.29 -24.25 -9.75
C GLY A 743 30.56 -23.15 -8.73
N ASN A 744 30.85 -21.94 -9.20
CA ASN A 744 31.28 -20.82 -8.36
C ASN A 744 30.57 -19.52 -8.78
N ALA A 745 30.29 -18.65 -7.82
CA ALA A 745 29.84 -17.27 -8.04
C ALA A 745 30.53 -16.38 -7.00
N TYR A 746 31.00 -15.20 -7.40
CA TYR A 746 31.73 -14.33 -6.47
C TYR A 746 31.74 -12.85 -6.89
N TYR A 747 31.86 -11.96 -5.90
CA TYR A 747 32.25 -10.56 -6.11
C TYR A 747 33.77 -10.43 -6.30
N SER A 748 34.20 -9.78 -7.37
CA SER A 748 35.59 -9.42 -7.64
C SER A 748 35.88 -7.97 -7.20
N PRO A 749 36.69 -7.74 -6.14
CA PRO A 749 37.06 -6.39 -5.71
C PRO A 749 37.99 -5.69 -6.70
N ASP A 750 38.82 -6.44 -7.43
CA ASP A 750 39.74 -5.88 -8.43
C ASP A 750 38.97 -5.44 -9.69
N LYS A 751 38.06 -6.26 -10.20
CA LYS A 751 37.25 -5.94 -11.38
C LYS A 751 36.03 -5.08 -11.07
N LYS A 752 35.65 -4.97 -9.79
CA LYS A 752 34.38 -4.38 -9.33
C LYS A 752 33.21 -4.98 -10.09
N ALA A 753 33.11 -6.31 -10.04
CA ALA A 753 32.14 -7.07 -10.80
C ALA A 753 31.62 -8.30 -10.04
N LEU A 754 30.36 -8.67 -10.28
CA LEU A 754 29.81 -9.97 -9.88
C LEU A 754 29.99 -10.96 -11.03
N LEU A 755 30.57 -12.12 -10.73
CA LEU A 755 30.89 -13.16 -11.69
C LEU A 755 30.12 -14.42 -11.32
N PHE A 756 29.19 -14.84 -12.19
CA PHE A 756 28.37 -16.03 -11.97
C PHE A 756 28.81 -17.16 -12.88
N GLY A 757 29.01 -18.34 -12.29
CA GLY A 757 29.38 -19.55 -12.99
C GLY A 757 28.21 -20.45 -13.36
N TYR A 758 28.47 -21.36 -14.31
CA TYR A 758 27.54 -22.43 -14.70
C TYR A 758 28.29 -23.76 -14.91
N PHE A 759 27.63 -24.88 -14.66
CA PHE A 759 28.25 -26.20 -14.68
C PHE A 759 27.22 -27.32 -14.93
N PRO A 760 27.61 -28.47 -15.51
CA PRO A 760 26.70 -29.61 -15.63
C PRO A 760 26.43 -30.22 -14.26
N ALA A 761 25.17 -30.56 -13.97
CA ALA A 761 24.78 -31.19 -12.72
C ALA A 761 25.36 -32.61 -12.60
N GLU A 762 25.99 -32.91 -11.46
CA GLU A 762 26.51 -34.23 -11.06
C GLU A 762 25.56 -34.97 -10.10
N SER A 763 24.26 -34.76 -10.27
CA SER A 763 23.23 -35.26 -9.35
C SER A 763 23.24 -36.79 -9.21
N LYS A 764 22.79 -37.28 -8.05
CA LYS A 764 22.68 -38.71 -7.72
C LYS A 764 21.29 -39.26 -8.06
N ASP A 765 21.17 -40.58 -8.13
CA ASP A 765 19.87 -41.25 -8.30
C ASP A 765 18.91 -40.87 -7.17
N GLY A 766 17.84 -40.12 -7.50
CA GLY A 766 16.85 -39.60 -6.56
C GLY A 766 16.74 -38.08 -6.49
N ASP A 767 17.72 -37.35 -7.05
CA ASP A 767 17.69 -35.89 -7.11
C ASP A 767 16.72 -35.39 -8.21
N VAL A 768 16.15 -34.20 -8.00
CA VAL A 768 15.18 -33.57 -8.93
C VAL A 768 15.89 -33.02 -10.17
N THR A 769 17.15 -32.63 -9.99
CA THR A 769 18.01 -32.10 -11.05
C THR A 769 18.57 -33.25 -11.90
N THR A 770 18.15 -33.37 -13.16
CA THR A 770 18.64 -34.45 -14.03
C THR A 770 20.16 -34.35 -14.26
N PRO A 771 20.93 -35.44 -14.08
CA PRO A 771 22.37 -35.46 -14.35
C PRO A 771 22.69 -34.94 -15.75
N GLY A 772 23.73 -34.11 -15.87
CA GLY A 772 24.16 -33.49 -17.12
C GLY A 772 23.38 -32.23 -17.53
N THR A 773 22.33 -31.83 -16.79
CA THR A 773 21.65 -30.54 -17.01
C THR A 773 22.53 -29.38 -16.55
N THR A 774 22.63 -28.30 -17.32
CA THR A 774 23.39 -27.12 -16.91
C THR A 774 22.68 -26.37 -15.78
N VAL A 775 23.38 -26.13 -14.67
CA VAL A 775 22.96 -25.29 -13.56
C VAL A 775 23.60 -23.91 -13.69
N PHE A 776 22.81 -22.86 -13.46
CA PHE A 776 23.25 -21.47 -13.54
C PHE A 776 23.12 -20.79 -12.18
N SER A 777 24.25 -20.40 -11.58
CA SER A 777 24.25 -19.68 -10.29
C SER A 777 23.51 -18.33 -10.36
N CYS A 778 23.50 -17.69 -11.53
CA CYS A 778 22.78 -16.44 -11.81
C CYS A 778 21.25 -16.57 -11.79
N LEU A 779 20.68 -17.77 -11.60
CA LEU A 779 19.25 -18.00 -11.44
C LEU A 779 18.82 -18.12 -9.97
N SER A 780 19.75 -18.11 -9.03
CA SER A 780 19.46 -18.17 -7.59
C SER A 780 19.38 -16.76 -7.00
N SER A 781 18.18 -16.35 -6.57
CA SER A 781 17.97 -15.06 -5.87
C SER A 781 18.93 -14.89 -4.69
N ASP A 782 19.16 -15.95 -3.92
CA ASP A 782 19.95 -15.89 -2.70
C ASP A 782 21.46 -15.69 -2.98
N ILE A 783 22.02 -16.39 -3.99
CA ILE A 783 23.40 -16.22 -4.42
C ILE A 783 23.61 -14.79 -4.94
N ILE A 784 22.68 -14.26 -5.74
CA ILE A 784 22.79 -12.89 -6.25
C ILE A 784 22.79 -11.88 -5.09
N ALA A 785 21.87 -12.03 -4.12
CA ALA A 785 21.80 -11.14 -2.97
C ALA A 785 23.04 -11.24 -2.06
N HIS A 786 23.59 -12.46 -1.89
CA HIS A 786 24.83 -12.71 -1.16
C HIS A 786 26.00 -11.96 -1.83
N GLU A 787 26.26 -12.18 -3.11
CA GLU A 787 27.38 -11.53 -3.81
C GLU A 787 27.24 -10.00 -3.90
N MET A 788 26.01 -9.52 -4.09
CA MET A 788 25.71 -8.09 -4.09
C MET A 788 26.02 -7.46 -2.72
N SER A 789 25.85 -8.21 -1.63
CA SER A 789 26.13 -7.73 -0.27
C SER A 789 27.63 -7.52 -0.04
N HIS A 790 28.50 -8.39 -0.58
CA HIS A 790 29.95 -8.18 -0.55
C HIS A 790 30.36 -6.87 -1.22
N ALA A 791 29.81 -6.59 -2.40
CA ALA A 791 30.10 -5.34 -3.13
C ALA A 791 29.62 -4.08 -2.38
N LEU A 792 28.46 -4.16 -1.73
CA LEU A 792 27.91 -3.05 -0.91
C LEU A 792 28.71 -2.85 0.39
N LEU A 793 29.14 -3.94 1.04
CA LEU A 793 29.95 -3.88 2.24
C LEU A 793 31.35 -3.34 1.94
N ASP A 794 31.98 -3.73 0.82
CA ASP A 794 33.25 -3.16 0.35
C ASP A 794 33.13 -1.64 0.12
N GLY A 795 32.04 -1.19 -0.53
CA GLY A 795 31.75 0.23 -0.71
C GLY A 795 31.57 1.02 0.60
N LEU A 796 31.11 0.36 1.67
CA LEU A 796 30.84 0.99 2.96
C LEU A 796 32.04 0.91 3.93
N HIS A 797 32.71 -0.23 3.99
CA HIS A 797 33.76 -0.60 4.95
C HIS A 797 34.88 -1.38 4.26
N ARG A 798 35.51 -0.74 3.26
CA ARG A 798 36.65 -1.25 2.46
C ARG A 798 37.86 -1.87 3.18
N HIS A 799 37.92 -1.85 4.51
CA HIS A 799 39.03 -2.47 5.25
C HIS A 799 38.57 -3.71 6.02
N PHE A 800 37.32 -4.13 5.83
CA PHE A 800 36.83 -5.42 6.31
C PHE A 800 37.25 -6.56 5.35
N GLU A 801 37.76 -6.25 4.16
CA GLU A 801 38.48 -7.21 3.30
C GLU A 801 39.85 -7.61 3.87
N GLU A 802 40.40 -6.85 4.83
CA GLU A 802 41.66 -7.19 5.50
C GLU A 802 41.40 -8.15 6.67
N ALA A 803 41.77 -9.43 6.50
CA ALA A 803 41.62 -10.52 7.49
C ALA A 803 42.51 -10.34 8.75
N SER A 804 42.21 -9.27 9.50
CA SER A 804 42.96 -8.82 10.67
C SER A 804 42.71 -9.68 11.90
N ASN A 805 41.55 -10.33 11.99
CA ASN A 805 41.24 -11.36 12.97
C ASN A 805 40.25 -12.38 12.35
N PRO A 806 40.01 -13.55 12.97
CA PRO A 806 39.14 -14.58 12.41
C PRO A 806 37.67 -14.17 12.20
N ASP A 807 37.14 -13.20 12.96
CA ASP A 807 35.76 -12.71 12.81
C ASP A 807 35.58 -11.86 11.56
N VAL A 808 36.63 -11.23 11.04
CA VAL A 808 36.51 -10.29 9.92
C VAL A 808 36.06 -10.96 8.61
N PRO A 809 36.76 -11.99 8.10
CA PRO A 809 36.28 -12.72 6.92
C PRO A 809 34.97 -13.46 7.21
N ALA A 810 34.81 -14.00 8.43
CA ALA A 810 33.56 -14.66 8.84
C ALA A 810 32.36 -13.70 8.92
N PHE A 811 32.60 -12.42 9.23
CA PHE A 811 31.56 -11.38 9.24
C PHE A 811 31.12 -11.03 7.84
N HIS A 812 32.03 -11.00 6.86
CA HIS A 812 31.70 -10.81 5.45
C HIS A 812 30.69 -11.87 4.97
N GLU A 813 31.01 -13.14 5.18
CA GLU A 813 30.13 -14.26 4.83
C GLU A 813 28.81 -14.21 5.58
N ALA A 814 28.87 -14.11 6.90
CA ALA A 814 27.68 -14.09 7.73
C ALA A 814 26.74 -12.93 7.38
N PHE A 815 27.29 -11.75 7.08
CA PHE A 815 26.49 -10.59 6.74
C PHE A 815 25.83 -10.75 5.37
N ALA A 816 26.55 -11.27 4.38
CA ALA A 816 25.99 -11.59 3.07
C ALA A 816 24.87 -12.63 3.17
N ASP A 817 25.04 -13.68 3.99
CA ASP A 817 24.02 -14.67 4.27
C ASP A 817 22.81 -14.11 5.00
N ILE A 818 23.01 -13.23 5.99
CA ILE A 818 21.93 -12.52 6.68
C ILE A 818 21.10 -11.72 5.67
N VAL A 819 21.74 -10.98 4.76
CA VAL A 819 21.04 -10.20 3.74
C VAL A 819 20.26 -11.11 2.79
N ALA A 820 20.90 -12.14 2.24
CA ALA A 820 20.25 -13.10 1.35
C ALA A 820 19.04 -13.75 2.02
N LEU A 821 19.22 -14.26 3.24
CA LEU A 821 18.20 -14.93 4.04
C LEU A 821 16.99 -14.05 4.34
N PHE A 822 17.21 -12.83 4.84
CA PHE A 822 16.07 -11.96 5.17
C PHE A 822 15.44 -11.33 3.95
N GLN A 823 16.18 -11.09 2.86
CA GLN A 823 15.58 -10.69 1.59
C GLN A 823 14.68 -11.82 1.05
N HIS A 824 15.12 -13.07 1.14
CA HIS A 824 14.32 -14.24 0.79
C HIS A 824 13.01 -14.29 1.59
N PHE A 825 13.05 -14.04 2.90
CA PHE A 825 11.86 -13.96 3.74
C PHE A 825 10.98 -12.72 3.54
N THR A 826 11.37 -11.77 2.68
CA THR A 826 10.46 -10.73 2.20
C THR A 826 9.58 -11.18 1.04
N LEU A 827 9.91 -12.30 0.38
CA LEU A 827 9.10 -12.88 -0.70
C LEU A 827 7.89 -13.61 -0.11
N ARG A 828 6.72 -12.98 -0.22
CA ARG A 828 5.48 -13.42 0.41
C ARG A 828 5.04 -14.80 -0.10
N GLU A 829 5.21 -15.04 -1.39
CA GLU A 829 4.87 -16.30 -2.07
C GLU A 829 5.58 -17.48 -1.40
N LEU A 830 6.87 -17.29 -1.11
CA LEU A 830 7.70 -18.32 -0.51
C LEU A 830 7.41 -18.52 0.97
N VAL A 831 7.25 -17.44 1.73
CA VAL A 831 6.91 -17.52 3.16
C VAL A 831 5.55 -18.20 3.35
N SER A 832 4.57 -17.87 2.49
CA SER A 832 3.25 -18.50 2.48
C SER A 832 3.35 -20.00 2.24
N PHE A 833 4.16 -20.42 1.25
CA PHE A 833 4.42 -21.82 0.96
C PHE A 833 5.04 -22.56 2.16
N GLY A 834 6.08 -21.99 2.75
CA GLY A 834 6.78 -22.58 3.90
C GLY A 834 5.87 -22.77 5.12
N ILE A 835 5.03 -21.76 5.42
CA ILE A 835 4.08 -21.81 6.53
C ILE A 835 2.96 -22.83 6.28
N ALA A 836 2.43 -22.89 5.05
CA ALA A 836 1.40 -23.85 4.67
C ALA A 836 1.91 -25.30 4.77
N ARG A 837 3.09 -25.58 4.21
CA ARG A 837 3.73 -26.90 4.25
C ARG A 837 4.13 -27.31 5.67
N GLY A 838 4.57 -26.35 6.48
CA GLY A 838 4.96 -26.57 7.87
C GLY A 838 3.81 -26.77 8.85
N GLY A 839 2.54 -26.70 8.40
CA GLY A 839 1.37 -26.76 9.30
C GLY A 839 1.39 -25.65 10.36
N GLY A 840 1.95 -24.48 10.01
CA GLY A 840 2.11 -23.34 10.91
C GLY A 840 3.26 -23.43 11.91
N LYS A 841 4.05 -24.50 11.87
CA LYS A 841 5.34 -24.51 12.56
C LYS A 841 6.32 -23.65 11.77
N ILE A 842 6.71 -22.54 12.36
CA ILE A 842 7.69 -21.63 11.77
C ILE A 842 9.05 -22.04 12.31
N SER A 843 9.84 -22.72 11.48
CA SER A 843 11.14 -23.29 11.85
C SER A 843 12.13 -23.11 10.70
N ALA A 844 13.41 -23.33 10.99
CA ALA A 844 14.46 -23.35 9.97
C ALA A 844 14.09 -24.30 8.82
N GLU A 845 13.71 -25.53 9.14
CA GLU A 845 13.40 -26.55 8.13
C GLU A 845 12.20 -26.17 7.26
N THR A 846 11.19 -25.50 7.82
CA THR A 846 9.96 -25.14 7.10
C THR A 846 10.08 -23.86 6.29
N LEU A 847 10.81 -22.86 6.79
CA LEU A 847 11.02 -21.59 6.07
C LEU A 847 12.18 -21.64 5.07
N LEU A 848 13.20 -22.48 5.30
CA LEU A 848 14.37 -22.62 4.43
C LEU A 848 14.18 -23.74 3.38
N SER A 849 13.02 -24.41 3.36
CA SER A 849 12.69 -25.48 2.41
C SER A 849 12.69 -24.93 0.98
N GLY A 850 13.85 -24.99 0.34
CA GLY A 850 14.04 -24.72 -1.08
C GLY A 850 15.08 -23.68 -1.46
N ILE A 851 15.84 -23.20 -0.47
CA ILE A 851 17.00 -22.32 -0.69
C ILE A 851 18.13 -23.09 -1.39
N ALA A 852 18.59 -22.56 -2.52
CA ALA A 852 19.76 -23.01 -3.31
C ALA A 852 19.85 -24.54 -3.57
N ALA A 853 18.71 -25.19 -3.83
CA ALA A 853 18.62 -26.64 -3.93
C ALA A 853 19.31 -27.23 -5.16
N GLN A 854 19.13 -26.66 -6.35
CA GLN A 854 19.76 -27.14 -7.61
C GLN A 854 21.24 -26.89 -7.59
N PHE A 855 21.68 -25.76 -7.02
CA PHE A 855 23.11 -25.49 -6.87
C PHE A 855 23.78 -26.54 -5.98
N GLY A 856 23.14 -26.93 -4.87
CA GLY A 856 23.66 -27.99 -4.00
C GLY A 856 23.55 -29.41 -4.56
N GLU A 857 22.41 -29.79 -5.13
CA GLU A 857 22.20 -31.09 -5.79
C GLU A 857 23.12 -31.26 -7.01
N GLY A 858 23.22 -30.22 -7.83
CA GLY A 858 24.02 -30.24 -9.05
C GLY A 858 25.53 -30.22 -8.81
N SER A 859 26.01 -29.62 -7.72
CA SER A 859 27.44 -29.59 -7.37
C SER A 859 27.87 -30.76 -6.47
N GLY A 860 26.93 -31.64 -6.10
CA GLY A 860 27.18 -32.77 -5.20
C GLY A 860 27.44 -32.37 -3.73
N ARG A 861 27.19 -31.11 -3.34
CA ARG A 861 27.49 -30.56 -2.00
C ARG A 861 26.29 -29.83 -1.37
N SER A 862 26.15 -29.92 -0.06
CA SER A 862 25.20 -29.07 0.69
C SER A 862 25.78 -27.65 0.78
N GLY A 863 25.14 -26.66 0.15
CA GLY A 863 25.57 -25.27 0.27
C GLY A 863 25.45 -24.73 1.72
N PRO A 864 26.19 -23.66 2.08
CA PRO A 864 26.25 -23.13 3.45
C PRO A 864 24.88 -22.72 4.01
N LEU A 865 23.92 -22.36 3.15
CA LEU A 865 22.56 -22.00 3.54
C LEU A 865 21.71 -23.20 4.06
N ARG A 866 22.15 -24.45 3.84
CA ARG A 866 21.44 -25.67 4.28
C ARG A 866 21.96 -26.26 5.61
N ASP A 867 23.16 -25.90 6.05
CA ASP A 867 23.79 -26.48 7.25
C ASP A 867 23.38 -25.81 8.57
N TYR A 868 22.52 -24.79 8.54
CA TYR A 868 21.97 -24.13 9.75
C TYR A 868 21.12 -25.05 10.64
N VAL A 869 20.82 -26.27 10.20
CA VAL A 869 20.03 -27.26 10.96
C VAL A 869 20.94 -28.20 11.79
N LYS A 870 22.25 -28.22 11.56
CA LYS A 870 23.20 -29.09 12.31
C LYS A 870 23.73 -28.39 13.57
N ASP A 871 24.10 -29.21 14.56
CA ASP A 871 24.56 -28.80 15.89
C ASP A 871 25.69 -27.74 15.79
N PRO A 872 25.64 -26.64 16.57
CA PRO A 872 26.35 -25.42 16.25
C PRO A 872 27.82 -25.50 16.62
N PHE A 873 28.66 -25.04 15.69
CA PHE A 873 30.09 -24.89 15.86
C PHE A 873 30.47 -24.09 17.13
N ASP A 874 31.58 -24.45 17.78
CA ASP A 874 32.10 -23.74 18.95
C ASP A 874 32.85 -22.48 18.49
N TYR A 875 32.33 -21.29 18.81
CA TYR A 875 32.94 -20.00 18.47
C TYR A 875 34.40 -19.86 18.91
N ALA A 876 34.83 -20.54 19.98
CA ALA A 876 36.23 -20.47 20.42
C ALA A 876 37.19 -21.31 19.56
N LYS A 877 36.67 -22.30 18.81
CA LYS A 877 37.47 -23.31 18.10
C LYS A 877 37.31 -23.29 16.58
N THR A 878 36.35 -22.53 16.09
CA THR A 878 35.96 -22.50 14.68
C THR A 878 36.60 -21.31 14.00
N PHE A 879 37.53 -21.55 13.09
CA PHE A 879 38.32 -20.48 12.45
C PHE A 879 38.10 -20.38 10.95
N GLU A 880 37.46 -21.37 10.34
CA GLU A 880 37.09 -21.32 8.93
C GLU A 880 35.98 -20.25 8.75
N PRO A 881 36.11 -19.32 7.79
CA PRO A 881 35.19 -18.19 7.64
C PRO A 881 33.71 -18.57 7.52
N HIS A 882 33.35 -19.56 6.69
CA HIS A 882 31.96 -19.98 6.49
C HIS A 882 31.37 -20.59 7.77
N ASP A 883 32.04 -21.57 8.36
CA ASP A 883 31.63 -22.25 9.59
C ASP A 883 31.52 -21.25 10.75
N ARG A 884 32.49 -20.34 10.88
CA ARG A 884 32.47 -19.32 11.93
C ARG A 884 31.37 -18.30 11.68
N GLY A 885 31.15 -17.90 10.42
CA GLY A 885 30.10 -16.99 10.01
C GLY A 885 28.70 -17.55 10.30
N SER A 886 28.50 -18.85 10.06
CA SER A 886 27.24 -19.56 10.34
C SER A 886 26.76 -19.40 11.78
N ILE A 887 27.69 -19.26 12.75
CA ILE A 887 27.37 -19.03 14.17
C ILE A 887 26.65 -17.68 14.34
N LEU A 888 27.11 -16.64 13.64
CA LEU A 888 26.50 -15.32 13.67
C LEU A 888 25.13 -15.35 12.96
N VAL A 889 25.05 -15.95 11.76
CA VAL A 889 23.79 -16.10 11.03
C VAL A 889 22.74 -16.79 11.91
N PHE A 890 23.12 -17.89 12.57
CA PHE A 890 22.24 -18.63 13.45
C PHE A 890 21.81 -17.78 14.66
N ALA A 891 22.70 -16.98 15.25
CA ALA A 891 22.35 -16.10 16.36
C ALA A 891 21.30 -15.06 15.95
N VAL A 892 21.43 -14.46 14.76
CA VAL A 892 20.45 -13.51 14.22
C VAL A 892 19.13 -14.22 13.87
N TYR A 893 19.21 -15.42 13.29
CA TYR A 893 18.04 -16.21 12.93
C TYR A 893 17.24 -16.69 14.16
N GLN A 894 17.92 -17.07 15.25
CA GLN A 894 17.25 -17.38 16.54
C GLN A 894 16.50 -16.18 17.10
N ALA A 895 17.10 -14.98 17.01
CA ALA A 895 16.41 -13.76 17.41
C ALA A 895 15.17 -13.51 16.53
N PHE A 896 15.27 -13.78 15.23
CA PHE A 896 14.14 -13.73 14.31
C PHE A 896 13.01 -14.70 14.70
N LEU A 897 13.31 -15.97 14.92
CA LEU A 897 12.30 -16.95 15.35
C LEU A 897 11.65 -16.55 16.67
N ALA A 898 12.42 -16.08 17.65
CA ALA A 898 11.88 -15.61 18.93
C ALA A 898 10.88 -14.45 18.75
N ILE A 899 11.16 -13.52 17.81
CA ILE A 899 10.27 -12.41 17.50
C ILE A 899 9.06 -12.88 16.69
N VAL A 900 9.23 -13.80 15.75
CA VAL A 900 8.12 -14.40 15.01
C VAL A 900 7.16 -15.10 15.97
N ASP A 901 7.67 -15.96 16.87
CA ASP A 901 6.87 -16.63 17.88
C ASP A 901 6.10 -15.61 18.74
N ARG A 902 6.77 -14.54 19.17
CA ARG A 902 6.15 -13.49 19.99
C ARG A 902 5.04 -12.75 19.23
N ARG A 903 5.28 -12.36 17.98
CA ARG A 903 4.36 -11.55 17.17
C ARG A 903 3.26 -12.34 16.46
N THR A 904 3.40 -13.66 16.39
CA THR A 904 2.37 -14.56 15.84
C THR A 904 1.61 -15.31 16.93
N SER A 905 2.06 -15.25 18.20
CA SER A 905 1.41 -15.95 19.31
C SER A 905 -0.06 -15.58 19.48
N ASP A 906 -0.41 -14.30 19.29
CA ASP A 906 -1.80 -13.84 19.33
C ASP A 906 -2.62 -14.42 18.17
N LEU A 907 -2.08 -14.41 16.95
CA LEU A 907 -2.72 -15.02 15.77
C LEU A 907 -2.95 -16.52 15.96
N ILE A 908 -1.95 -17.24 16.48
CA ILE A 908 -2.05 -18.68 16.77
C ILE A 908 -3.07 -18.92 17.89
N LYS A 909 -3.07 -18.12 18.96
CA LYS A 909 -4.07 -18.24 20.04
C LYS A 909 -5.48 -17.95 19.53
N LEU A 910 -5.66 -16.92 18.70
CA LEU A 910 -6.95 -16.62 18.08
C LEU A 910 -7.43 -17.79 17.22
N ALA A 911 -6.53 -18.37 16.40
CA ALA A 911 -6.86 -19.50 15.53
C ALA A 911 -7.10 -20.82 16.28
N THR A 912 -6.66 -20.94 17.54
CA THR A 912 -6.69 -22.20 18.32
C THR A 912 -7.59 -22.11 19.55
N GLY A 913 -8.46 -21.09 19.63
CA GLY A 913 -9.36 -20.90 20.76
C GLY A 913 -8.64 -20.63 22.10
N GLY A 914 -7.45 -20.03 22.05
CA GLY A 914 -6.63 -19.67 23.20
C GLY A 914 -5.63 -20.73 23.66
N THR A 915 -5.66 -21.94 23.08
CA THR A 915 -4.75 -23.04 23.49
C THR A 915 -3.30 -22.81 23.05
N GLY A 916 -3.09 -22.08 21.96
CA GLY A 916 -1.77 -21.86 21.37
C GLY A 916 -1.21 -23.07 20.62
N VAL A 917 -2.00 -24.16 20.48
CA VAL A 917 -1.58 -25.40 19.82
C VAL A 917 -2.36 -25.56 18.53
N LEU A 918 -1.66 -25.51 17.39
CA LEU A 918 -2.26 -25.66 16.08
C LEU A 918 -2.80 -27.09 15.89
N PRO A 919 -4.02 -27.26 15.33
CA PRO A 919 -4.58 -28.57 15.07
C PRO A 919 -3.74 -29.32 14.02
N ALA A 920 -3.74 -30.65 14.08
CA ALA A 920 -3.08 -31.47 13.06
C ALA A 920 -3.79 -31.32 11.70
N GLY A 921 -3.01 -31.13 10.62
CA GLY A 921 -3.52 -30.97 9.26
C GLY A 921 -3.17 -29.62 8.64
N SER A 922 -3.78 -29.30 7.51
CA SER A 922 -3.55 -28.05 6.80
C SER A 922 -4.12 -26.85 7.55
N LEU A 923 -3.36 -25.75 7.60
CA LEU A 923 -3.85 -24.50 8.15
C LEU A 923 -4.89 -23.83 7.25
N HIS A 924 -5.78 -23.04 7.86
CA HIS A 924 -6.69 -22.17 7.11
C HIS A 924 -5.89 -21.15 6.26
N PRO A 925 -6.23 -20.93 4.97
CA PRO A 925 -5.48 -20.03 4.10
C PRO A 925 -5.30 -18.62 4.65
N SER A 926 -6.33 -18.03 5.26
CA SER A 926 -6.23 -16.70 5.88
C SER A 926 -5.28 -16.65 7.08
N LEU A 927 -5.11 -17.75 7.82
CA LEU A 927 -4.10 -17.83 8.88
C LEU A 927 -2.70 -17.88 8.26
N VAL A 928 -2.51 -18.68 7.21
CA VAL A 928 -1.24 -18.71 6.46
C VAL A 928 -0.89 -17.32 5.93
N GLU A 929 -1.82 -16.62 5.30
CA GLU A 929 -1.62 -15.25 4.79
C GLU A 929 -1.26 -14.27 5.91
N ARG A 930 -1.91 -14.38 7.08
CA ARG A 930 -1.65 -13.45 8.18
C ARG A 930 -0.33 -13.73 8.90
N LEU A 931 0.03 -15.00 9.06
CA LEU A 931 1.36 -15.40 9.53
C LEU A 931 2.42 -14.95 8.52
N THR A 932 2.15 -15.07 7.22
CA THR A 932 3.03 -14.60 6.14
C THR A 932 3.26 -13.09 6.22
N ASP A 933 2.20 -12.29 6.37
CA ASP A 933 2.30 -10.84 6.54
C ASP A 933 3.20 -10.46 7.72
N GLU A 934 3.03 -11.11 8.87
CA GLU A 934 3.82 -10.81 10.06
C GLU A 934 5.27 -11.25 9.90
N VAL A 935 5.52 -12.46 9.38
CA VAL A 935 6.87 -12.96 9.12
C VAL A 935 7.63 -12.08 8.14
N ALA A 936 7.00 -11.66 7.03
CA ALA A 936 7.62 -10.78 6.03
C ALA A 936 7.94 -9.39 6.61
N LYS A 937 7.06 -8.81 7.45
CA LYS A 937 7.34 -7.54 8.15
C LYS A 937 8.50 -7.66 9.13
N ILE A 938 8.57 -8.77 9.86
CA ILE A 938 9.66 -9.02 10.82
C ILE A 938 10.97 -9.18 10.07
N ALA A 939 10.98 -9.94 8.96
CA ALA A 939 12.16 -10.10 8.12
C ALA A 939 12.65 -8.76 7.56
N GLU A 940 11.75 -7.92 7.05
CA GLU A 940 12.10 -6.59 6.56
C GLU A 940 12.67 -5.70 7.68
N GLN A 941 12.08 -5.72 8.88
CA GLN A 941 12.58 -4.97 10.03
C GLN A 941 13.96 -5.48 10.49
N MET A 942 14.14 -6.80 10.54
CA MET A 942 15.41 -7.44 10.94
C MET A 942 16.53 -7.09 9.96
N LEU A 943 16.25 -7.16 8.66
CA LEU A 943 17.18 -6.77 7.61
C LEU A 943 17.60 -5.30 7.74
N ARG A 944 16.64 -4.40 7.95
CA ARG A 944 16.92 -2.96 8.16
C ARG A 944 17.77 -2.73 9.41
N MET A 945 17.50 -3.44 10.51
CA MET A 945 18.28 -3.33 11.75
C MET A 945 19.73 -3.81 11.54
N CYS A 946 19.92 -4.94 10.86
CA CYS A 946 21.25 -5.49 10.56
C CYS A 946 22.08 -4.57 9.65
N ILE A 947 21.47 -4.00 8.61
CA ILE A 947 22.17 -3.08 7.71
C ILE A 947 22.49 -1.75 8.43
N ARG A 948 21.54 -1.18 9.17
CA ARG A 948 21.74 0.10 9.89
C ARG A 948 22.87 0.03 10.91
N ALA A 949 23.07 -1.13 11.54
CA ALA A 949 24.17 -1.38 12.47
C ALA A 949 25.55 -1.17 11.85
N LEU A 950 25.72 -1.29 10.53
CA LEU A 950 27.01 -1.05 9.88
C LEU A 950 27.54 0.37 10.12
N ASP A 951 26.68 1.38 10.26
CA ASP A 951 27.12 2.75 10.57
C ASP A 951 27.66 2.90 12.01
N TYR A 952 27.36 1.93 12.88
CA TYR A 952 27.77 1.87 14.29
C TYR A 952 28.87 0.82 14.53
N CYS A 953 29.46 0.29 13.45
CA CYS A 953 30.56 -0.66 13.53
C CYS A 953 31.91 0.05 13.67
N PRO A 954 32.92 -0.63 14.27
CA PRO A 954 34.27 -0.09 14.32
C PRO A 954 34.86 0.07 12.91
N ALA A 955 35.79 1.02 12.77
CA ALA A 955 36.41 1.36 11.49
C ALA A 955 37.20 0.22 10.83
N VAL A 956 37.66 -0.75 11.63
CA VAL A 956 38.48 -1.92 11.26
C VAL A 956 38.32 -3.01 12.31
N ASP A 957 38.79 -4.23 12.02
CA ASP A 957 39.02 -5.28 13.04
C ASP A 957 37.76 -5.62 13.85
N ILE A 958 36.60 -5.68 13.18
CA ILE A 958 35.31 -5.98 13.81
C ILE A 958 35.31 -7.37 14.45
N THR A 959 34.53 -7.51 15.52
CA THR A 959 34.19 -8.78 16.16
C THR A 959 32.67 -8.94 16.26
N PHE A 960 32.18 -10.18 16.41
CA PHE A 960 30.73 -10.42 16.49
C PHE A 960 30.07 -9.73 17.71
N GLY A 961 30.79 -9.63 18.83
CA GLY A 961 30.32 -8.90 20.00
C GLY A 961 30.21 -7.39 19.76
N GLU A 962 31.09 -6.81 18.96
CA GLU A 962 31.01 -5.39 18.57
C GLU A 962 29.88 -5.15 17.57
N TYR A 963 29.59 -6.13 16.70
CA TYR A 963 28.42 -6.07 15.84
C TYR A 963 27.11 -6.09 16.65
N LEU A 964 27.03 -6.88 17.74
CA LEU A 964 25.90 -6.81 18.68
C LEU A 964 25.76 -5.41 19.29
N ARG A 965 26.86 -4.81 19.75
CA ARG A 965 26.84 -3.44 20.30
C ARG A 965 26.36 -2.43 19.26
N ALA A 966 26.80 -2.58 18.02
CA ALA A 966 26.36 -1.76 16.90
C ALA A 966 24.85 -1.92 16.62
N LEU A 967 24.33 -3.17 16.61
CA LEU A 967 22.91 -3.48 16.48
C LEU A 967 22.06 -2.80 17.55
N ILE A 968 22.45 -2.97 18.82
CA ILE A 968 21.72 -2.40 19.97
C ILE A 968 21.76 -0.87 19.95
N THR A 969 22.93 -0.27 19.73
CA THR A 969 23.07 1.20 19.68
C THR A 969 22.25 1.81 18.53
N ALA A 970 22.34 1.21 17.34
CA ALA A 970 21.62 1.69 16.17
C ALA A 970 20.11 1.60 16.33
N ASP A 971 19.62 0.62 17.09
CA ASP A 971 18.19 0.45 17.34
C ASP A 971 17.66 1.35 18.44
N ILE A 972 18.40 1.55 19.54
CA ILE A 972 18.06 2.54 20.58
C ILE A 972 17.86 3.94 19.96
N ASP A 973 18.74 4.32 19.03
CA ASP A 973 18.66 5.63 18.36
C ASP A 973 17.43 5.80 17.47
N ALA A 974 16.97 4.71 16.82
CA ALA A 974 15.89 4.77 15.84
C ALA A 974 14.52 4.49 16.46
N PHE A 975 14.48 3.57 17.42
CA PHE A 975 13.28 3.10 18.11
C PHE A 975 13.60 3.00 19.61
N PRO A 976 13.62 4.14 20.33
CA PRO A 976 13.90 4.13 21.77
C PRO A 976 12.95 3.20 22.53
N ASP A 977 11.67 3.22 22.17
CA ASP A 977 10.66 2.31 22.67
C ASP A 977 10.71 0.98 21.90
N ASP A 978 11.09 -0.11 22.58
CA ASP A 978 11.10 -1.48 22.02
C ASP A 978 10.01 -2.35 22.68
N PRO A 979 8.71 -2.11 22.38
CA PRO A 979 7.60 -2.85 23.00
C PRO A 979 7.56 -4.33 22.60
N LEU A 980 8.22 -4.68 21.49
CA LEU A 980 8.28 -6.03 20.94
C LEU A 980 9.56 -6.77 21.34
N HIS A 981 10.50 -6.11 22.02
CA HIS A 981 11.72 -6.67 22.59
C HIS A 981 12.68 -7.29 21.56
N TYR A 982 12.84 -6.65 20.40
CA TYR A 982 13.83 -7.04 19.40
C TYR A 982 15.25 -7.04 19.99
N ARG A 983 15.62 -6.01 20.76
CA ARG A 983 16.94 -5.89 21.37
C ARG A 983 17.24 -7.04 22.33
N LEU A 984 16.26 -7.41 23.16
CA LEU A 984 16.36 -8.54 24.06
C LEU A 984 16.55 -9.87 23.31
N ALA A 985 15.82 -10.08 22.21
CA ALA A 985 15.93 -11.30 21.40
C ALA A 985 17.35 -11.46 20.81
N PHE A 986 17.96 -10.38 20.33
CA PHE A 986 19.37 -10.38 19.88
C PHE A 986 20.33 -10.68 21.04
N MET A 987 20.19 -9.98 22.17
CA MET A 987 21.06 -10.19 23.33
C MET A 987 21.00 -11.63 23.85
N GLU A 988 19.81 -12.21 23.93
CA GLU A 988 19.61 -13.59 24.36
C GLU A 988 20.27 -14.58 23.39
N SER A 989 20.07 -14.39 22.10
CA SER A 989 20.58 -15.30 21.06
C SER A 989 22.11 -15.24 20.96
N PHE A 990 22.69 -14.05 21.02
CA PHE A 990 24.15 -13.88 21.04
C PHE A 990 24.77 -14.46 22.32
N ARG A 991 24.09 -14.33 23.48
CA ARG A 991 24.50 -14.98 24.73
C ARG A 991 24.51 -16.50 24.61
N LYS A 992 23.44 -17.10 24.07
CA LYS A 992 23.35 -18.55 23.83
C LYS A 992 24.47 -19.07 22.94
N ARG A 993 25.01 -18.22 22.04
CA ARG A 993 26.11 -18.52 21.13
C ARG A 993 27.50 -18.07 21.61
N LYS A 994 27.61 -17.54 22.83
CA LYS A 994 28.87 -17.01 23.40
C LYS A 994 29.50 -15.90 22.53
N LEU A 995 28.66 -15.11 21.86
CA LEU A 995 29.05 -13.99 20.99
C LEU A 995 29.02 -12.64 21.71
N LEU A 996 28.89 -12.63 23.04
CA LEU A 996 28.86 -11.39 23.80
C LEU A 996 30.22 -10.68 23.79
N PRO A 997 30.24 -9.33 23.80
CA PRO A 997 31.48 -8.57 23.86
C PRO A 997 32.27 -8.90 25.14
N ARG A 998 33.60 -8.95 25.02
CA ARG A 998 34.51 -9.34 26.11
C ARG A 998 34.84 -8.19 27.06
N ASP A 999 34.63 -6.96 26.61
CA ASP A 999 34.99 -5.71 27.28
C ASP A 999 33.86 -5.13 28.14
N VAL A 1000 32.72 -5.84 28.23
CA VAL A 1000 31.55 -5.42 29.01
C VAL A 1000 31.39 -6.32 30.24
N ARG A 1001 31.30 -5.73 31.44
CA ARG A 1001 31.20 -6.47 32.72
C ARG A 1001 29.80 -7.02 32.99
N THR A 1002 28.76 -6.31 32.53
CA THR A 1002 27.34 -6.63 32.72
C THR A 1002 26.63 -6.45 31.40
N VAL A 1003 25.81 -7.39 30.96
CA VAL A 1003 25.14 -7.31 29.65
C VAL A 1003 23.71 -6.79 29.82
N SER A 1004 23.48 -5.55 29.36
CA SER A 1004 22.21 -4.82 29.31
C SER A 1004 22.16 -3.95 28.05
N GLU A 1005 20.99 -3.42 27.69
CA GLU A 1005 20.89 -2.49 26.55
C GLU A 1005 21.80 -1.27 26.73
N GLU A 1006 21.81 -0.67 27.92
CA GLU A 1006 22.65 0.49 28.28
C GLU A 1006 24.15 0.20 28.18
N THR A 1007 24.59 -0.97 28.66
CA THR A 1007 26.02 -1.32 28.72
C THR A 1007 26.56 -1.80 27.37
N LEU A 1008 25.68 -2.30 26.49
CA LEU A 1008 26.01 -2.64 25.11
C LEU A 1008 26.04 -1.41 24.20
N ALA A 1009 25.22 -0.38 24.49
CA ALA A 1009 25.24 0.87 23.74
C ALA A 1009 26.65 1.47 23.71
N TRP A 1010 27.03 2.06 22.57
CA TRP A 1010 28.27 2.82 22.49
C TRP A 1010 28.18 4.08 23.35
N ASN A 1011 29.30 4.50 23.93
CA ASN A 1011 29.36 5.71 24.73
C ASN A 1011 29.77 6.91 23.89
N ALA A 1012 29.36 8.10 24.35
CA ALA A 1012 29.95 9.35 23.89
C ALA A 1012 31.43 9.43 24.30
N PRO A 1013 32.28 10.12 23.52
CA PRO A 1013 33.65 10.41 23.96
C PRO A 1013 33.66 11.33 25.19
N GLU A 1014 34.78 11.33 25.92
CA GLU A 1014 34.96 12.18 27.13
C GLU A 1014 34.69 13.66 26.83
N GLU A 1015 35.16 14.14 25.68
CA GLU A 1015 34.83 15.47 25.17
C GLU A 1015 33.87 15.37 23.97
N ALA A 1016 32.57 15.38 24.25
CA ALA A 1016 31.54 15.28 23.20
C ALA A 1016 31.43 16.54 22.31
N LYS A 1017 31.87 17.72 22.79
CA LYS A 1017 31.74 19.01 22.09
C LYS A 1017 33.10 19.72 21.94
N PRO A 1018 34.08 19.13 21.24
CA PRO A 1018 35.39 19.75 21.14
C PRO A 1018 35.31 21.05 20.33
N SER A 1019 36.09 22.06 20.72
CA SER A 1019 36.00 23.42 20.17
C SER A 1019 36.16 23.52 18.65
N TRP A 1020 36.87 22.57 18.03
CA TRP A 1020 37.07 22.50 16.59
C TRP A 1020 35.87 21.91 15.82
N LEU A 1021 34.96 21.18 16.49
CA LEU A 1021 33.89 20.41 15.84
C LEU A 1021 32.95 21.31 15.04
N ARG A 1022 32.50 22.41 15.64
CA ARG A 1022 31.62 23.39 14.99
C ARG A 1022 32.24 23.96 13.72
N ALA A 1023 33.54 24.28 13.78
CA ALA A 1023 34.27 24.79 12.63
C ALA A 1023 34.43 23.71 11.53
N ALA A 1024 34.56 22.44 11.89
CA ALA A 1024 34.59 21.33 10.95
C ALA A 1024 33.23 21.08 10.29
N ILE A 1025 32.15 21.00 11.07
CA ILE A 1025 30.80 20.74 10.57
C ILE A 1025 30.33 21.86 9.63
N SER A 1026 30.65 23.13 9.93
CA SER A 1026 30.33 24.25 9.01
C SER A 1026 30.97 24.15 7.62
N LYS A 1027 31.99 23.29 7.46
CA LYS A 1027 32.71 23.05 6.20
C LYS A 1027 32.31 21.73 5.53
N ILE A 1028 31.50 20.90 6.19
CA ILE A 1028 30.96 19.66 5.65
C ILE A 1028 29.63 19.97 4.96
N ASP A 1029 29.47 19.47 3.75
CA ASP A 1029 28.25 19.64 2.98
C ASP A 1029 27.36 18.39 3.14
N LEU A 1030 26.19 18.60 3.74
CA LEU A 1030 25.19 17.58 4.08
C LEU A 1030 24.22 17.28 2.93
N GLY A 1031 24.56 17.70 1.71
CA GLY A 1031 23.78 17.50 0.49
C GLY A 1031 23.65 16.05 0.04
N TRP A 1032 24.45 15.12 0.57
CA TRP A 1032 24.33 13.68 0.29
C TRP A 1032 22.96 13.17 0.75
N ASN A 1033 22.08 12.88 -0.21
CA ASN A 1033 20.74 12.37 0.03
C ASN A 1033 20.33 11.39 -1.09
N GLN A 1034 19.14 10.79 -1.01
CA GLN A 1034 18.65 9.79 -1.97
C GLN A 1034 18.39 10.32 -3.40
N LYS A 1035 18.50 11.63 -3.65
CA LYS A 1035 18.21 12.28 -4.95
C LYS A 1035 19.45 12.84 -5.66
N LEU A 1036 20.61 12.89 -5.00
CA LEU A 1036 21.84 13.39 -5.61
C LEU A 1036 22.47 12.29 -6.49
N LYS A 1037 23.07 12.66 -7.63
CA LYS A 1037 23.77 11.69 -8.50
C LYS A 1037 24.92 11.05 -7.75
N ARG A 1038 25.19 9.77 -7.99
CA ARG A 1038 26.28 9.06 -7.30
C ARG A 1038 27.68 9.65 -7.55
N SER A 1039 27.94 10.18 -8.74
CA SER A 1039 29.21 10.86 -9.07
C SER A 1039 29.39 12.18 -8.33
N ASP A 1040 28.30 12.94 -8.16
CA ASP A 1040 28.28 14.15 -7.34
C ASP A 1040 28.49 13.79 -5.86
N ILE A 1041 27.85 12.71 -5.39
CA ILE A 1041 28.04 12.16 -4.05
C ILE A 1041 29.50 11.75 -3.82
N PHE A 1042 30.14 11.06 -4.78
CA PHE A 1042 31.54 10.66 -4.69
C PHE A 1042 32.46 11.89 -4.55
N THR A 1043 32.25 12.89 -5.40
CA THR A 1043 32.97 14.17 -5.34
C THR A 1043 32.73 14.91 -4.03
N LEU A 1044 31.50 14.86 -3.51
CA LEU A 1044 31.14 15.45 -2.23
C LEU A 1044 31.83 14.74 -1.06
N ASN A 1045 31.87 13.41 -1.05
CA ASN A 1045 32.63 12.63 -0.05
C ASN A 1045 34.11 13.01 -0.07
N GLU A 1046 34.72 13.12 -1.25
CA GLU A 1046 36.11 13.58 -1.45
C GLU A 1046 36.36 14.99 -0.87
N LYS A 1047 35.41 15.91 -1.06
CA LYS A 1047 35.46 17.26 -0.50
C LYS A 1047 35.32 17.24 1.03
N ASN A 1048 34.31 16.53 1.54
CA ASN A 1048 33.99 16.46 2.97
C ASN A 1048 35.12 15.79 3.76
N ARG A 1049 35.67 14.68 3.28
CA ARG A 1049 36.81 14.01 3.96
C ARG A 1049 38.03 14.93 4.05
N ARG A 1050 38.34 15.69 3.01
CA ARG A 1050 39.46 16.64 3.00
C ARG A 1050 39.19 17.87 3.87
N ALA A 1051 37.94 18.30 3.97
CA ALA A 1051 37.55 19.39 4.86
C ALA A 1051 37.72 18.96 6.32
N LEU A 1052 37.09 17.86 6.72
CA LEU A 1052 37.18 17.32 8.07
C LEU A 1052 38.63 17.02 8.47
N TRP A 1053 39.39 16.37 7.60
CA TRP A 1053 40.80 16.06 7.86
C TRP A 1053 41.64 17.32 8.11
N ARG A 1054 41.45 18.39 7.33
CA ARG A 1054 42.20 19.65 7.51
C ARG A 1054 41.90 20.33 8.84
N GLU A 1055 40.64 20.30 9.27
CA GLU A 1055 40.25 20.89 10.56
C GLU A 1055 40.76 20.05 11.73
N MET A 1056 40.59 18.73 11.69
CA MET A 1056 41.13 17.82 12.71
C MET A 1056 42.66 17.90 12.79
N HIS A 1057 43.36 17.94 11.65
CA HIS A 1057 44.82 18.07 11.63
C HIS A 1057 45.28 19.38 12.27
N ARG A 1058 44.59 20.51 11.99
CA ARG A 1058 44.88 21.79 12.65
C ARG A 1058 44.58 21.75 14.15
N ALA A 1059 43.47 21.12 14.55
CA ALA A 1059 43.11 20.97 15.95
C ALA A 1059 44.15 20.15 16.72
N PHE A 1060 44.56 18.99 16.17
CA PHE A 1060 45.55 18.11 16.81
C PHE A 1060 46.94 18.75 16.87
N ALA A 1061 47.30 19.59 15.89
CA ALA A 1061 48.55 20.35 15.95
C ALA A 1061 48.51 21.45 17.02
N ALA A 1062 47.33 22.05 17.28
CA ALA A 1062 47.14 23.07 18.30
C ALA A 1062 47.03 22.49 19.73
N ASN A 1063 46.37 21.34 19.87
CA ASN A 1063 46.24 20.61 21.13
C ASN A 1063 46.58 19.11 20.95
N PRO A 1064 47.85 18.72 21.20
CA PRO A 1064 48.33 17.33 21.02
C PRO A 1064 47.71 16.28 21.96
N ASP A 1065 46.74 16.60 22.80
CA ASP A 1065 45.99 15.59 23.57
C ASP A 1065 44.70 15.16 22.86
N ASP A 1066 44.18 15.97 21.92
CA ASP A 1066 42.88 15.75 21.26
C ASP A 1066 42.85 14.47 20.41
N TYR A 1067 43.96 14.02 19.83
CA TYR A 1067 43.97 12.82 18.97
C TYR A 1067 43.75 11.51 19.77
N LYS A 1068 44.02 11.52 21.09
CA LYS A 1068 43.95 10.32 21.95
C LYS A 1068 42.53 9.79 22.06
N GLN A 1069 41.53 10.68 22.07
CA GLN A 1069 40.11 10.33 22.12
C GLN A 1069 39.61 9.56 20.88
N PHE A 1070 40.40 9.54 19.79
CA PHE A 1070 40.13 8.78 18.58
C PHE A 1070 41.01 7.52 18.47
N GLY A 1071 41.75 7.17 19.53
CA GLY A 1071 42.63 6.00 19.55
C GLY A 1071 43.85 6.11 18.63
N LEU A 1072 44.33 7.33 18.36
CA LEU A 1072 45.49 7.60 17.51
C LEU A 1072 46.78 7.70 18.34
N LEU A 1073 47.90 7.33 17.73
CA LEU A 1073 49.25 7.47 18.28
C LEU A 1073 49.94 8.76 17.77
N PRO A 1074 50.75 9.43 18.61
CA PRO A 1074 51.62 10.51 18.17
C PRO A 1074 52.88 10.00 17.48
N ASP A 1075 53.64 10.92 16.89
CA ASP A 1075 54.99 10.74 16.35
C ASP A 1075 55.09 9.72 15.20
N LEU A 1076 53.96 9.30 14.63
CA LEU A 1076 53.92 8.34 13.54
C LEU A 1076 54.20 9.00 12.19
N PRO A 1077 55.26 8.59 11.47
CA PRO A 1077 55.52 9.08 10.14
C PRO A 1077 54.49 8.59 9.13
N ARG A 1078 54.41 9.28 7.99
CA ARG A 1078 53.65 8.80 6.84
C ARG A 1078 54.46 7.71 6.14
N TYR A 1079 53.85 6.55 5.94
CA TYR A 1079 54.44 5.42 5.22
C TYR A 1079 53.90 5.32 3.79
N ASN A 1080 54.76 4.89 2.85
CA ASN A 1080 54.37 4.46 1.51
C ASN A 1080 53.74 3.05 1.53
N LYS A 1081 53.26 2.56 0.38
CA LYS A 1081 52.61 1.24 0.26
C LYS A 1081 53.48 0.05 0.72
N ASN A 1082 54.80 0.20 0.66
CA ASN A 1082 55.78 -0.81 1.03
C ASN A 1082 56.25 -0.69 2.50
N GLY A 1083 55.64 0.19 3.30
CA GLY A 1083 56.02 0.41 4.70
C GLY A 1083 57.25 1.30 4.89
N GLY A 1084 57.83 1.87 3.82
CA GLY A 1084 58.93 2.82 3.90
C GLY A 1084 58.46 4.21 4.32
N VAL A 1085 59.28 4.95 5.07
CA VAL A 1085 58.96 6.30 5.52
C VAL A 1085 58.98 7.28 4.35
N GLN A 1086 57.84 7.89 4.07
CA GLN A 1086 57.66 8.92 3.05
C GLN A 1086 57.85 10.33 3.62
N HIS A 1087 57.34 10.59 4.82
CA HIS A 1087 57.43 11.89 5.50
C HIS A 1087 57.42 11.72 7.03
N ARG A 1088 58.37 12.35 7.74
CA ARG A 1088 58.38 12.38 9.21
C ARG A 1088 57.61 13.60 9.73
N VAL A 1089 56.89 13.43 10.83
CA VAL A 1089 56.13 14.50 11.50
C VAL A 1089 56.90 15.11 12.66
N ALA A 1090 56.51 16.30 13.12
CA ALA A 1090 57.13 16.92 14.29
C ALA A 1090 56.71 16.18 15.58
N LYS A 1091 57.47 16.39 16.67
CA LYS A 1091 57.19 15.74 17.95
C LYS A 1091 55.84 16.19 18.51
N GLY A 1092 54.96 15.24 18.85
CA GLY A 1092 53.59 15.46 19.31
C GLY A 1092 52.54 15.52 18.20
N GLU A 1093 52.94 15.54 16.92
CA GLU A 1093 52.01 15.47 15.80
C GLU A 1093 51.58 14.02 15.51
N THR A 1094 50.48 13.83 14.78
CA THR A 1094 49.98 12.51 14.40
C THR A 1094 49.62 12.46 12.91
N THR A 1095 49.73 11.28 12.30
CA THR A 1095 49.27 11.01 10.94
C THR A 1095 48.03 10.12 10.95
N PHE A 1096 47.01 10.51 10.18
CA PHE A 1096 45.77 9.75 10.04
C PHE A 1096 45.12 10.04 8.69
N ASP A 1097 44.20 9.17 8.30
CA ASP A 1097 43.36 9.28 7.12
C ASP A 1097 41.88 9.33 7.50
N ILE A 1098 41.07 9.93 6.64
CA ILE A 1098 39.60 9.89 6.75
C ILE A 1098 39.07 9.26 5.46
N PRO A 1099 38.85 7.94 5.43
CA PRO A 1099 38.39 7.27 4.21
C PRO A 1099 37.01 7.76 3.74
N SER A 1100 36.15 8.15 4.68
CA SER A 1100 34.76 8.50 4.37
C SER A 1100 34.16 9.48 5.37
N VAL A 1101 33.31 10.39 4.88
CA VAL A 1101 32.43 11.25 5.68
C VAL A 1101 31.04 11.21 5.06
N ARG A 1102 30.11 10.56 5.76
CA ARG A 1102 28.81 10.13 5.23
C ARG A 1102 27.66 10.74 6.03
N PRO A 1103 26.92 11.70 5.47
CA PRO A 1103 25.65 12.14 6.04
C PRO A 1103 24.61 11.03 5.93
N THR A 1104 23.81 10.83 6.97
CA THR A 1104 22.64 9.94 6.97
C THR A 1104 21.39 10.72 7.36
N ARG A 1105 20.24 10.33 6.81
CA ARG A 1105 18.92 10.90 7.12
C ARG A 1105 17.95 9.76 7.42
N ARG A 1106 17.54 9.62 8.66
CA ARG A 1106 16.69 8.51 9.12
C ARG A 1106 15.37 9.06 9.66
N ILE A 1107 14.30 8.28 9.48
CA ILE A 1107 12.99 8.58 10.05
C ILE A 1107 12.93 7.97 11.45
N GLU A 1108 12.58 8.78 12.44
CA GLU A 1108 12.35 8.33 13.82
C GLU A 1108 10.93 7.78 14.00
N GLN A 1109 10.68 7.09 15.10
CA GLN A 1109 9.37 6.49 15.42
C GLN A 1109 8.21 7.51 15.45
N ASP A 1110 8.49 8.77 15.77
CA ASP A 1110 7.52 9.88 15.78
C ASP A 1110 7.29 10.52 14.40
N GLY A 1111 7.98 10.02 13.36
CA GLY A 1111 7.95 10.54 11.99
C GLY A 1111 8.89 11.72 11.73
N SER A 1112 9.68 12.15 12.72
CA SER A 1112 10.70 13.19 12.56
C SER A 1112 11.94 12.66 11.80
N PHE A 1113 12.81 13.56 11.34
CA PHE A 1113 14.04 13.20 10.64
C PHE A 1113 15.27 13.47 11.49
N ARG A 1114 16.06 12.43 11.74
CA ARG A 1114 17.41 12.53 12.30
C ARG A 1114 18.42 12.67 11.19
N THR A 1115 19.26 13.71 11.25
CA THR A 1115 20.42 13.85 10.36
C THR A 1115 21.68 13.66 11.18
N GLU A 1116 22.57 12.78 10.75
CA GLU A 1116 23.86 12.54 11.42
C GLU A 1116 24.99 12.52 10.39
N VAL A 1117 26.21 12.74 10.85
CA VAL A 1117 27.43 12.56 10.05
C VAL A 1117 28.25 11.44 10.63
N ILE A 1118 28.48 10.40 9.82
CA ILE A 1118 29.35 9.28 10.15
C ILE A 1118 30.71 9.55 9.51
N ALA A 1119 31.75 9.71 10.33
CA ALA A 1119 33.11 9.87 9.86
C ALA A 1119 33.97 8.70 10.33
N VAL A 1120 34.75 8.14 9.41
CA VAL A 1120 35.71 7.08 9.71
C VAL A 1120 37.10 7.68 9.71
N ILE A 1121 37.81 7.51 10.81
CA ILE A 1121 39.17 7.99 11.03
C ILE A 1121 40.04 6.75 11.17
N GLN A 1122 41.15 6.71 10.44
CA GLN A 1122 42.05 5.56 10.46
C GLN A 1122 43.51 5.97 10.56
N GLN A 1123 44.29 5.13 11.21
CA GLN A 1123 45.73 5.23 11.29
C GLN A 1123 46.33 3.84 11.10
N ARG A 1124 47.49 3.79 10.45
CA ARG A 1124 48.19 2.54 10.15
C ARG A 1124 49.62 2.56 10.68
N VAL A 1125 50.07 1.41 11.16
CA VAL A 1125 51.44 1.17 11.63
C VAL A 1125 51.93 -0.12 10.98
N PRO A 1126 53.10 -0.14 10.33
CA PRO A 1126 53.68 -1.40 9.88
C PRO A 1126 54.17 -2.18 11.11
N ILE A 1127 53.77 -3.45 11.22
CA ILE A 1127 54.24 -4.36 12.27
C ILE A 1127 54.95 -5.56 11.64
N GLY A 1128 55.99 -6.07 12.30
CA GLY A 1128 56.61 -7.35 11.94
C GLY A 1128 55.64 -8.52 12.18
N LEU A 1129 55.97 -9.69 11.63
CA LEU A 1129 55.20 -10.93 11.89
C LEU A 1129 55.27 -11.36 13.38
N ASP A 1130 56.26 -10.87 14.12
CA ASP A 1130 56.40 -11.00 15.58
C ASP A 1130 55.54 -9.99 16.38
N GLY A 1131 54.80 -9.12 15.68
CA GLY A 1131 53.97 -8.07 16.26
C GLY A 1131 54.74 -6.81 16.67
N THR A 1132 56.04 -6.71 16.39
CA THR A 1132 56.83 -5.52 16.74
C THR A 1132 56.53 -4.35 15.81
N PRO A 1133 56.21 -3.14 16.33
CA PRO A 1133 56.02 -1.96 15.50
C PRO A 1133 57.30 -1.50 14.82
N LYS A 1134 57.24 -1.27 13.51
CA LYS A 1134 58.35 -0.80 12.66
C LYS A 1134 58.25 0.71 12.44
N LEU A 1135 58.36 1.48 13.52
CA LEU A 1135 58.08 2.92 13.50
C LEU A 1135 58.99 3.72 12.54
N ASP A 1136 60.25 3.31 12.39
CA ASP A 1136 61.21 3.91 11.46
C ASP A 1136 61.09 3.43 10.00
N GLY A 1137 60.05 2.67 9.70
CA GLY A 1137 59.79 2.10 8.39
C GLY A 1137 60.33 0.67 8.22
N VAL A 1138 59.82 0.02 7.19
CA VAL A 1138 60.18 -1.35 6.82
C VAL A 1138 61.35 -1.33 5.85
N LYS A 1139 62.39 -2.13 6.11
CA LYS A 1139 63.53 -2.25 5.19
C LYS A 1139 63.13 -3.08 3.96
N PRO A 1140 63.70 -2.80 2.77
CA PRO A 1140 63.46 -3.62 1.58
C PRO A 1140 63.74 -5.10 1.87
N GLY A 1141 62.77 -5.98 1.57
CA GLY A 1141 62.86 -7.43 1.80
C GLY A 1141 62.39 -7.92 3.18
N GLU A 1142 62.07 -7.03 4.13
CA GLU A 1142 61.44 -7.44 5.40
C GLU A 1142 59.93 -7.69 5.21
N ASN A 1143 59.45 -8.83 5.72
CA ASN A 1143 58.02 -9.12 5.78
C ASN A 1143 57.35 -8.33 6.91
N PHE A 1144 56.20 -7.73 6.61
CA PHE A 1144 55.41 -6.95 7.54
C PHE A 1144 53.93 -7.06 7.22
N VAL A 1145 53.07 -6.63 8.14
CA VAL A 1145 51.63 -6.41 7.90
C VAL A 1145 51.21 -5.04 8.38
N TRP A 1146 50.11 -4.52 7.83
CA TRP A 1146 49.54 -3.25 8.27
C TRP A 1146 48.68 -3.48 9.51
N PHE A 1147 49.11 -2.94 10.65
CA PHE A 1147 48.26 -2.82 11.83
C PHE A 1147 47.42 -1.56 11.71
N ARG A 1148 46.10 -1.68 11.84
CA ARG A 1148 45.18 -0.54 11.71
C ARG A 1148 44.40 -0.28 13.00
N GLY A 1149 44.22 1.00 13.28
CA GLY A 1149 43.34 1.51 14.33
C GLY A 1149 42.66 2.80 13.89
N GLY A 1150 42.01 3.46 14.83
CA GLY A 1150 41.26 4.70 14.63
C GLY A 1150 39.87 4.63 15.25
N ALA A 1151 38.92 5.37 14.69
CA ALA A 1151 37.58 5.48 15.23
C ALA A 1151 36.51 5.68 14.14
N THR A 1152 35.34 5.10 14.34
CA THR A 1152 34.11 5.56 13.69
C THR A 1152 33.43 6.53 14.64
N ILE A 1153 33.18 7.76 14.19
CA ILE A 1153 32.49 8.77 15.00
C ILE A 1153 31.15 9.14 14.36
N ILE A 1154 30.13 9.28 15.22
CA ILE A 1154 28.78 9.66 14.82
C ILE A 1154 28.50 11.03 15.42
N ILE A 1155 28.25 12.00 14.55
CA ILE A 1155 28.16 13.42 14.89
C ILE A 1155 26.74 13.90 14.65
N ASP A 1156 26.17 14.59 15.62
CA ASP A 1156 24.98 15.42 15.43
C ASP A 1156 25.42 16.76 14.82
N PRO A 1157 25.01 17.08 13.57
CA PRO A 1157 25.41 18.30 12.90
C PRO A 1157 24.44 19.46 13.14
N ARG A 1158 23.44 19.32 14.02
CA ARG A 1158 22.45 20.37 14.27
C ARG A 1158 23.16 21.63 14.78
N GLN A 1159 22.85 22.74 14.10
CA GLN A 1159 23.46 24.03 14.40
C GLN A 1159 23.25 24.39 15.87
N ASP A 1160 24.33 24.83 16.53
CA ASP A 1160 24.36 25.21 17.95
C ASP A 1160 24.13 24.02 18.94
N GLN A 1161 24.07 22.80 18.43
CA GLN A 1161 23.98 21.54 19.17
C GLN A 1161 25.01 20.52 18.68
N GLU A 1162 26.07 20.95 17.97
CA GLU A 1162 27.02 20.04 17.37
C GLU A 1162 27.75 19.21 18.43
N GLU A 1163 27.61 17.88 18.37
CA GLU A 1163 28.24 16.96 19.30
C GLU A 1163 28.60 15.62 18.67
N ILE A 1164 29.67 15.01 19.16
CA ILE A 1164 30.03 13.63 18.87
C ILE A 1164 29.20 12.75 19.83
N ARG A 1165 28.16 12.10 19.29
CA ARG A 1165 27.27 11.24 20.07
C ARG A 1165 27.93 9.92 20.44
N TYR A 1166 28.70 9.36 19.51
CA TYR A 1166 29.39 8.08 19.70
C TYR A 1166 30.79 8.13 19.11
N SER A 1167 31.74 7.51 19.82
CA SER A 1167 33.09 7.27 19.34
C SER A 1167 33.42 5.79 19.49
N ILE A 1168 33.49 5.06 18.37
CA ILE A 1168 33.72 3.62 18.33
C ILE A 1168 35.20 3.40 18.01
N ILE A 1169 36.00 3.17 19.06
CA ILE A 1169 37.46 3.29 18.99
C ILE A 1169 38.13 1.92 18.89
N LYS A 1170 39.07 1.81 17.94
CA LYS A 1170 40.06 0.73 17.83
C LYS A 1170 41.46 1.31 18.05
N ASN A 1171 41.93 1.29 19.29
CA ASN A 1171 43.18 1.97 19.66
C ASN A 1171 44.39 1.43 18.87
N SER A 1172 45.10 2.34 18.18
CA SER A 1172 46.28 2.09 17.33
C SER A 1172 47.53 1.69 18.13
N GLY A 1173 47.53 1.94 19.45
CA GLY A 1173 48.57 1.53 20.40
C GLY A 1173 48.29 0.24 21.16
N SER A 1174 47.18 -0.47 20.88
CA SER A 1174 46.81 -1.68 21.62
C SER A 1174 47.79 -2.83 21.36
N ARG A 1175 48.66 -3.11 22.32
CA ARG A 1175 49.65 -4.22 22.24
C ARG A 1175 48.98 -5.59 22.12
N GLU A 1176 47.85 -5.80 22.80
CA GLU A 1176 47.12 -7.06 22.71
C GLU A 1176 46.54 -7.28 21.31
N ARG A 1177 45.97 -6.23 20.69
CA ARG A 1177 45.49 -6.31 19.30
C ARG A 1177 46.66 -6.55 18.35
N GLN A 1178 47.77 -5.83 18.49
CA GLN A 1178 48.96 -6.03 17.66
C GLN A 1178 49.43 -7.49 17.71
N LYS A 1179 49.50 -8.08 18.91
CA LYS A 1179 49.86 -9.49 19.08
C LYS A 1179 48.88 -10.43 18.37
N ARG A 1180 47.56 -10.26 18.56
CA ARG A 1180 46.53 -11.10 17.92
C ARG A 1180 46.54 -10.99 16.40
N GLN A 1181 46.70 -9.78 15.86
CA GLN A 1181 46.77 -9.57 14.41
C GLN A 1181 48.05 -10.16 13.82
N ALA A 1182 49.18 -10.05 14.52
CA ALA A 1182 50.44 -10.68 14.11
C ALA A 1182 50.36 -12.22 14.14
N GLU A 1183 49.74 -12.79 15.17
CA GLU A 1183 49.44 -14.23 15.27
C GLU A 1183 48.54 -14.68 14.12
N THR A 1184 47.46 -13.93 13.83
CA THR A 1184 46.54 -14.23 12.73
C THR A 1184 47.23 -14.13 11.38
N ALA A 1185 48.00 -13.07 11.14
CA ALA A 1185 48.79 -12.91 9.93
C ALA A 1185 49.80 -14.05 9.75
N THR A 1186 50.52 -14.42 10.81
CA THR A 1186 51.49 -15.52 10.78
C THR A 1186 50.80 -16.86 10.51
N ALA A 1187 49.65 -17.12 11.14
CA ALA A 1187 48.86 -18.32 10.87
C ALA A 1187 48.35 -18.36 9.42
N ASN A 1188 47.94 -17.22 8.86
CA ASN A 1188 47.56 -17.11 7.46
C ASN A 1188 48.76 -17.32 6.52
N TYR A 1189 49.95 -16.81 6.86
CA TYR A 1189 51.18 -17.03 6.09
C TYR A 1189 51.67 -18.50 6.12
N LEU A 1190 51.50 -19.19 7.25
CA LEU A 1190 51.97 -20.56 7.45
C LEU A 1190 51.00 -21.62 6.91
N SER A 1191 49.72 -21.27 6.74
CA SER A 1191 48.71 -22.15 6.15
C SER A 1191 48.72 -21.98 4.62
N PRO A 1192 49.11 -23.00 3.83
CA PRO A 1192 49.20 -22.87 2.37
C PRO A 1192 47.88 -22.43 1.74
N LEU A 1193 46.75 -23.00 2.17
CA LEU A 1193 45.40 -22.64 1.75
C LEU A 1193 45.03 -21.20 2.16
N ARG A 1194 45.19 -20.81 3.43
CA ARG A 1194 44.84 -19.44 3.86
C ARG A 1194 45.79 -18.36 3.33
N ALA A 1195 47.04 -18.69 3.06
CA ALA A 1195 47.99 -17.81 2.39
C ALA A 1195 47.57 -17.55 0.94
N LEU A 1196 47.01 -18.57 0.28
CA LEU A 1196 46.39 -18.48 -1.04
C LEU A 1196 45.09 -17.66 -0.99
N TYR A 1197 44.24 -17.79 0.04
CA TYR A 1197 42.98 -17.04 0.16
C TYR A 1197 43.14 -15.55 0.58
N PHE A 1198 44.05 -15.27 1.52
CA PHE A 1198 44.13 -13.96 2.21
C PHE A 1198 45.55 -13.35 2.25
N GLY A 1199 46.48 -13.90 1.46
CA GLY A 1199 47.85 -13.40 1.34
C GLY A 1199 47.96 -12.05 0.64
N LYS A 1200 49.15 -11.44 0.70
CA LYS A 1200 49.44 -10.05 0.35
C LYS A 1200 49.27 -9.64 -1.13
N GLY A 1201 48.74 -10.50 -2.00
CA GLY A 1201 48.77 -10.28 -3.46
C GLY A 1201 47.73 -11.04 -4.29
N VAL A 1202 46.62 -11.47 -3.70
CA VAL A 1202 45.58 -12.21 -4.41
C VAL A 1202 44.57 -11.22 -4.98
N SER A 1203 44.35 -11.23 -6.29
CA SER A 1203 43.43 -10.30 -6.95
C SER A 1203 41.95 -10.64 -6.73
N GLU A 1204 41.64 -11.85 -6.25
CA GLU A 1204 40.28 -12.41 -6.22
C GLU A 1204 39.99 -13.22 -4.93
N PRO A 1205 39.94 -12.59 -3.74
CA PRO A 1205 39.79 -13.30 -2.46
C PRO A 1205 38.47 -14.08 -2.34
N PHE A 1206 37.36 -13.54 -2.83
CA PHE A 1206 36.05 -14.19 -2.76
C PHE A 1206 35.91 -15.36 -3.75
N ALA A 1207 36.55 -15.28 -4.93
CA ALA A 1207 36.58 -16.38 -5.89
C ALA A 1207 37.12 -17.65 -5.25
N MET A 1208 38.20 -17.48 -4.50
CA MET A 1208 38.86 -18.56 -3.83
C MET A 1208 38.08 -18.99 -2.58
N LEU A 1209 37.53 -18.05 -1.80
CA LEU A 1209 36.67 -18.38 -0.66
C LEU A 1209 35.46 -19.24 -1.04
N HIS A 1210 34.96 -19.09 -2.27
CA HIS A 1210 33.83 -19.85 -2.81
C HIS A 1210 34.29 -21.03 -3.70
N ALA A 1211 35.60 -21.21 -3.91
CA ALA A 1211 36.14 -22.32 -4.68
C ALA A 1211 36.05 -23.63 -3.89
N SER A 1212 35.75 -24.72 -4.61
CA SER A 1212 35.70 -26.06 -4.03
C SER A 1212 37.13 -26.61 -3.86
N GLU A 1213 37.40 -27.41 -2.80
CA GLU A 1213 38.60 -28.26 -2.77
C GLU A 1213 38.62 -29.13 -4.04
N GLY A 1214 39.45 -28.75 -5.03
CA GLY A 1214 39.61 -29.44 -6.32
C GLY A 1214 39.60 -28.56 -7.58
N ASP A 1215 39.12 -27.30 -7.54
CA ASP A 1215 39.03 -26.43 -8.73
C ASP A 1215 40.33 -25.63 -9.04
N ASP A 1216 41.39 -25.81 -8.24
CA ASP A 1216 42.63 -25.02 -8.31
C ASP A 1216 43.51 -25.27 -9.56
N ASP A 1217 43.17 -26.23 -10.43
CA ASP A 1217 44.03 -26.63 -11.55
C ASP A 1217 43.81 -25.81 -12.85
N HIS A 1218 42.87 -24.86 -12.88
CA HIS A 1218 42.56 -24.06 -14.07
C HIS A 1218 42.40 -22.56 -13.76
N ALA A 1219 43.45 -21.92 -13.24
CA ALA A 1219 43.62 -20.47 -13.23
C ALA A 1219 44.68 -20.00 -14.23
#